data_AF-A0A956TUR2-F1
#
_entry.id   AF-A0A956TUR2-F1
#
_cell.length_a   1.000
_cell.length_b   1.000
_cell.length_c   1.000
_cell.angle_alpha   90.00
_cell.angle_beta   90.00
_cell.angle_gamma   90.00
#
_symmetry.space_group_name_H-M   'P 1'
#
loop_
_entity.id
_entity.type
_entity.pdbx_description
1 polymer ?
#
loop_
_entity_poly.entity_id
_entity_poly.type
_entity_poly.pdbx_seq_one_letter_code
_entity_poly.pdbx_strand_id
1 'polypeptide(L)'
;MLVLHPCKTVIKTSLVLSAFLAPLLMPASYANITLNGNMYETGTQASPYTVTDPGAITLNGNLTVTDSNGTDGGYVTMNAGSLLLIQGNLNVSGTQAGARGGVANLTGGTIVVNGKIYANGVGNGNAGAIYLNSPGSITIGTTGEVKAYGGDTSGYGGLVQINAGGQFYNRGAIRTSGQLGTNPVFGGAANRINIVGTGVTTYAGSSIGAFNGGDISVTSNNGSLTHNGVINATGGANAATGNVTLTTTGGTTRNVAITNGIIHAKGFNEHDGGDVVINSSGQITMGSGSQIDVSGERNSANANVGSSGNITLTAAGTITLDDNNASALNMRLDGGVNQNNGTTGNAGTLTINSTGGNVTLDEFNVRAQGTNGGNIDIDGGTITIRNNSYLAANAAYNVVGSGGNIDIDARNGISVTAHTSLQTFSTNASQNPTNTTGGANGGTIDLRAANGAVTINSTSSNNSYVFESLGSNSATPGSGGTVNLTALNGDVYFSEATTTNKRGFIRVNGGRNGGNAGTVTLSASDNVYIRRGKVDASAGSGSGNGNAGTITMTSPNALSIVSSDVRAFTNGAGTGGTINLTSTNRDIQLNDADVGVLSNQTGAINLTAGTLINQVGGELYARGCSAGGNGGTLNLNWNNASTSTLFRMDTNNYWPGSVVASTGNGGVINLTGGALNLTAAGAHLRAMGGTTSGNGGRITMNLAGRLTTGADTIMDTSGAYVANSANYINISARDAILSGVMSGANRQVGGRGGHVNLASTAGAITLQSTGRIDVSGTRYGLNTTLGQAGDIDINASGGNLNIRGGVLANGTQGSTGGTIDLTTTHSLAISGAYGRVEAQSLTGGGSGNG
;
A
#
# COMPACT_ATOMS: atom_id res chain seq x y z
N MET A 1 43.47 2.35 -52.62
CA MET A 1 42.68 1.15 -52.31
C MET A 1 43.56 -0.06 -52.52
N LEU A 2 44.07 -0.66 -51.45
CA LEU A 2 44.82 -1.93 -51.53
C LEU A 2 43.81 -3.06 -51.32
N VAL A 3 43.56 -3.87 -52.35
CA VAL A 3 42.67 -5.04 -52.27
C VAL A 3 43.52 -6.30 -52.22
N LEU A 4 43.63 -6.90 -51.03
CA LEU A 4 44.24 -8.22 -50.88
C LEU A 4 43.22 -9.27 -51.35
N HIS A 5 43.57 -10.04 -52.38
CA HIS A 5 42.72 -11.10 -52.92
C HIS A 5 42.89 -12.41 -52.13
N PRO A 6 41.83 -13.23 -52.00
CA PRO A 6 41.87 -14.46 -51.23
C PRO A 6 42.65 -15.55 -51.97
N CYS A 7 43.96 -15.66 -51.70
CA CYS A 7 44.68 -16.91 -51.89
C CYS A 7 44.62 -17.68 -50.56
N LYS A 8 44.28 -18.98 -50.64
CA LYS A 8 44.27 -19.94 -49.51
C LYS A 8 45.70 -20.25 -49.08
N THR A 9 46.44 -19.23 -48.64
CA THR A 9 47.83 -19.34 -48.19
C THR A 9 47.83 -19.23 -46.68
N VAL A 10 48.23 -20.31 -46.00
CA VAL A 10 48.60 -20.26 -44.58
C VAL A 10 49.89 -19.45 -44.51
N ILE A 11 49.80 -18.16 -44.23
CA ILE A 11 50.97 -17.29 -44.07
C ILE A 11 51.57 -17.61 -42.69
N LYS A 12 52.56 -18.52 -42.65
CA LYS A 12 53.26 -18.94 -41.41
C LYS A 12 54.31 -17.93 -40.93
N THR A 13 54.53 -16.84 -41.64
CA THR A 13 55.52 -15.82 -41.30
C THR A 13 54.83 -14.49 -41.08
N SER A 14 54.95 -13.96 -39.86
CA SER A 14 54.43 -12.67 -39.40
C SER A 14 54.52 -11.62 -40.51
N LEU A 15 53.38 -11.31 -41.13
CA LEU A 15 53.30 -10.15 -42.00
C LEU A 15 53.22 -8.93 -41.07
N VAL A 16 54.38 -8.46 -40.65
CA VAL A 16 54.53 -7.14 -40.03
C VAL A 16 54.20 -6.13 -41.13
N LEU A 17 52.91 -5.86 -41.33
CA LEU A 17 52.43 -4.94 -42.36
C LEU A 17 53.01 -3.52 -42.15
N SER A 18 53.46 -3.20 -40.94
CA SER A 18 54.21 -1.97 -40.64
C SER A 18 55.60 -1.92 -41.28
N ALA A 19 56.21 -3.06 -41.65
CA ALA A 19 57.54 -3.09 -42.27
C ALA A 19 57.52 -2.93 -43.80
N PHE A 20 56.37 -3.15 -44.46
CA PHE A 20 56.23 -2.91 -45.90
C PHE A 20 55.76 -1.48 -46.24
N LEU A 21 55.54 -0.62 -45.24
CA LEU A 21 54.86 0.67 -45.40
C LEU A 21 55.53 1.88 -44.71
N ALA A 22 56.84 1.85 -44.44
CA ALA A 22 57.58 3.06 -44.09
C ALA A 22 58.85 3.24 -44.95
N PRO A 23 59.16 4.44 -45.47
CA PRO A 23 58.32 5.51 -45.98
C PRO A 23 58.63 5.77 -47.48
N LEU A 24 57.75 5.35 -48.39
CA LEU A 24 57.74 5.94 -49.74
C LEU A 24 56.81 7.16 -49.68
N LEU A 25 57.43 8.34 -49.80
CA LEU A 25 56.87 9.69 -49.82
C LEU A 25 55.54 9.81 -50.61
N MET A 26 54.43 9.38 -50.02
CA MET A 26 53.10 9.70 -50.48
C MET A 26 52.42 10.61 -49.46
N PRO A 27 51.87 11.75 -49.88
CA PRO A 27 51.32 12.76 -48.98
C PRO A 27 50.07 12.20 -48.31
N ALA A 28 50.17 11.78 -47.04
CA ALA A 28 49.09 11.53 -46.06
C ALA A 28 47.72 11.12 -46.62
N SER A 29 47.68 10.34 -47.70
CA SER A 29 46.45 10.01 -48.39
C SER A 29 45.89 8.79 -47.69
N TYR A 30 44.85 9.02 -46.89
CA TYR A 30 44.04 8.02 -46.19
C TYR A 30 43.69 6.84 -47.10
N ALA A 31 44.55 5.82 -47.14
CA ALA A 31 44.34 4.66 -47.99
C ALA A 31 43.39 3.72 -47.26
N ASN A 32 42.17 3.53 -47.78
CA ASN A 32 41.27 2.53 -47.21
C ASN A 32 41.82 1.13 -47.46
N ILE A 33 41.92 0.33 -46.39
CA ILE A 33 42.25 -1.09 -46.44
C ILE A 33 40.95 -1.90 -46.50
N THR A 34 40.82 -2.75 -47.51
CA THR A 34 39.72 -3.71 -47.60
C THR A 34 40.26 -5.12 -47.60
N LEU A 35 39.88 -5.90 -46.59
CA LEU A 35 40.26 -7.29 -46.44
C LEU A 35 39.12 -8.17 -46.97
N ASN A 36 39.28 -8.64 -48.21
CA ASN A 36 38.34 -9.51 -48.91
C ASN A 36 38.84 -10.96 -48.83
N GLY A 37 38.25 -11.76 -47.93
CA GLY A 37 38.61 -13.17 -47.77
C GLY A 37 38.81 -13.61 -46.33
N ASN A 38 38.97 -14.92 -46.11
CA ASN A 38 39.28 -15.44 -44.78
C ASN A 38 40.79 -15.31 -44.50
N MET A 39 41.16 -14.61 -43.43
CA MET A 39 42.52 -14.55 -42.91
C MET A 39 42.61 -15.44 -41.66
N TYR A 40 43.62 -16.30 -41.61
CA TYR A 40 43.91 -17.16 -40.47
C TYR A 40 45.34 -16.89 -40.02
N GLU A 41 45.51 -16.40 -38.79
CA GLU A 41 46.82 -16.31 -38.16
C GLU A 41 46.88 -17.32 -37.02
N THR A 42 47.76 -18.30 -37.20
CA THR A 42 48.03 -19.37 -36.23
C THR A 42 49.53 -19.44 -36.02
N GLY A 43 50.02 -19.12 -34.83
CA GLY A 43 51.46 -19.19 -34.55
C GLY A 43 51.81 -18.77 -33.12
N THR A 44 52.94 -19.28 -32.65
CA THR A 44 53.59 -18.87 -31.39
C THR A 44 54.19 -17.48 -31.59
N GLN A 45 53.51 -16.41 -31.17
CA GLN A 45 54.08 -15.06 -31.15
C GLN A 45 54.24 -14.57 -29.72
N ALA A 46 55.35 -13.88 -29.46
CA ALA A 46 55.67 -13.27 -28.17
C ALA A 46 55.18 -11.82 -28.05
N SER A 47 54.42 -11.30 -29.03
CA SER A 47 54.01 -9.90 -29.06
C SER A 47 52.62 -9.71 -29.67
N PRO A 48 51.86 -8.69 -29.23
CA PRO A 48 50.52 -8.43 -29.72
C PRO A 48 50.49 -8.08 -31.21
N TYR A 49 49.61 -8.75 -31.96
CA TYR A 49 49.30 -8.35 -33.33
C TYR A 49 48.61 -6.99 -33.29
N THR A 50 49.15 -5.99 -33.99
CA THR A 50 48.57 -4.63 -34.09
C THR A 50 48.46 -4.24 -35.56
N VAL A 51 47.23 -4.03 -36.03
CA VAL A 51 46.97 -3.37 -37.33
C VAL A 51 46.67 -1.90 -37.06
N THR A 52 47.53 -1.01 -37.56
CA THR A 52 47.34 0.44 -37.47
C THR A 52 47.20 1.05 -38.87
N ASP A 53 46.08 1.71 -39.12
CA ASP A 53 45.82 2.46 -40.36
C ASP A 53 45.22 3.84 -40.02
N PRO A 54 45.74 4.94 -40.60
CA PRO A 54 45.04 6.22 -40.60
C PRO A 54 43.76 6.25 -41.45
N GLY A 55 43.61 5.38 -42.46
CA GLY A 55 42.43 5.26 -43.32
C GLY A 55 41.31 4.38 -42.75
N ALA A 56 40.22 4.18 -43.51
CA ALA A 56 39.14 3.26 -43.10
C ALA A 56 39.55 1.80 -43.35
N ILE A 57 39.23 0.91 -42.39
CA ILE A 57 39.44 -0.54 -42.50
C ILE A 57 38.08 -1.20 -42.68
N THR A 58 37.93 -1.99 -43.74
CA THR A 58 36.75 -2.82 -43.98
C THR A 58 37.13 -4.30 -43.99
N LEU A 59 36.51 -5.09 -43.11
CA LEU A 59 36.63 -6.54 -43.03
C LEU A 59 35.41 -7.19 -43.70
N ASN A 60 35.55 -7.63 -44.95
CA ASN A 60 34.46 -8.30 -45.68
C ASN A 60 34.46 -9.82 -45.52
N GLY A 61 35.60 -10.43 -45.18
CA GLY A 61 35.71 -11.87 -44.89
C GLY A 61 35.98 -12.17 -43.41
N ASN A 62 36.28 -13.43 -43.08
CA ASN A 62 36.53 -13.84 -41.69
C ASN A 62 37.99 -13.63 -41.29
N LEU A 63 38.27 -12.93 -40.19
CA LEU A 63 39.59 -12.89 -39.55
C LEU A 63 39.59 -13.79 -38.32
N THR A 64 40.40 -14.85 -38.32
CA THR A 64 40.63 -15.69 -37.14
C THR A 64 42.06 -15.49 -36.63
N VAL A 65 42.20 -15.07 -35.38
CA VAL A 65 43.46 -14.94 -34.65
C VAL A 65 43.47 -15.99 -33.55
N THR A 66 44.40 -16.93 -33.61
CA THR A 66 44.61 -17.95 -32.58
C THR A 66 46.02 -17.82 -32.04
N ASP A 67 46.14 -17.36 -30.79
CA ASP A 67 47.42 -17.36 -30.07
C ASP A 67 47.55 -18.64 -29.23
N SER A 68 48.50 -19.49 -29.62
CA SER A 68 48.77 -20.73 -28.92
C SER A 68 49.67 -20.59 -27.69
N ASN A 69 50.40 -19.48 -27.49
CA ASN A 69 51.52 -19.42 -26.54
C ASN A 69 51.85 -18.04 -25.92
N GLY A 70 51.19 -16.94 -26.30
CA GLY A 70 51.50 -15.58 -25.83
C GLY A 70 50.63 -15.08 -24.67
N THR A 71 51.19 -14.12 -23.93
CA THR A 71 50.54 -13.40 -22.82
C THR A 71 49.62 -12.26 -23.27
N ASP A 72 49.62 -11.93 -24.57
CA ASP A 72 49.00 -10.72 -25.12
C ASP A 72 47.98 -11.06 -26.21
N GLY A 73 46.75 -10.55 -26.07
CA GLY A 73 45.68 -10.77 -27.05
C GLY A 73 45.89 -10.08 -28.41
N GLY A 74 44.90 -10.20 -29.30
CA GLY A 74 44.91 -9.53 -30.60
C GLY A 74 44.43 -8.06 -30.49
N TYR A 75 45.22 -7.13 -31.01
CA TYR A 75 44.89 -5.69 -31.01
C TYR A 75 44.62 -5.21 -32.45
N VAL A 76 43.55 -4.46 -32.64
CA VAL A 76 43.33 -3.69 -33.87
C VAL A 76 43.14 -2.24 -33.44
N THR A 77 44.13 -1.40 -33.73
CA THR A 77 44.18 -0.02 -33.23
C THR A 77 44.16 0.93 -34.40
N MET A 78 43.11 1.72 -34.56
CA MET A 78 42.97 2.72 -35.62
C MET A 78 43.01 4.14 -35.05
N ASN A 79 43.32 5.11 -35.92
CA ASN A 79 43.29 6.53 -35.54
C ASN A 79 41.87 7.03 -35.23
N ALA A 80 41.80 8.09 -34.43
CA ALA A 80 40.54 8.68 -33.91
C ALA A 80 39.58 9.22 -34.99
N GLY A 81 39.98 9.30 -36.26
CA GLY A 81 39.14 9.76 -37.38
C GLY A 81 38.69 8.67 -38.36
N SER A 82 39.09 7.41 -38.12
CA SER A 82 38.97 6.32 -39.10
C SER A 82 37.70 5.47 -38.89
N LEU A 83 37.12 4.92 -39.97
CA LEU A 83 35.99 3.98 -39.92
C LEU A 83 36.49 2.52 -39.87
N LEU A 84 36.08 1.76 -38.86
CA LEU A 84 36.19 0.30 -38.82
C LEU A 84 34.85 -0.32 -39.18
N LEU A 85 34.76 -0.98 -40.33
CA LEU A 85 33.56 -1.69 -40.78
C LEU A 85 33.80 -3.20 -40.79
N ILE A 86 33.06 -3.94 -39.97
CA ILE A 86 33.15 -5.40 -39.86
C ILE A 86 31.90 -6.01 -40.49
N GLN A 87 32.01 -6.51 -41.72
CA GLN A 87 30.94 -7.22 -42.42
C GLN A 87 31.06 -8.75 -42.28
N GLY A 88 32.29 -9.28 -42.22
CA GLY A 88 32.58 -10.70 -41.95
C GLY A 88 32.74 -11.02 -40.44
N ASN A 89 33.33 -12.16 -40.10
CA ASN A 89 33.53 -12.55 -38.70
C ASN A 89 34.96 -12.28 -38.21
N LEU A 90 35.12 -11.62 -37.06
CA LEU A 90 36.37 -11.56 -36.30
C LEU A 90 36.31 -12.59 -35.16
N ASN A 91 37.22 -13.56 -35.14
CA ASN A 91 37.31 -14.57 -34.08
C ASN A 91 38.71 -14.51 -33.45
N VAL A 92 38.79 -14.21 -32.16
CA VAL A 92 40.04 -14.13 -31.40
C VAL A 92 40.02 -15.20 -30.31
N SER A 93 41.04 -16.04 -30.26
CA SER A 93 41.14 -17.17 -29.32
C SER A 93 42.55 -17.27 -28.74
N GLY A 94 42.67 -17.66 -27.47
CA GLY A 94 43.97 -17.87 -26.82
C GLY A 94 43.94 -18.97 -25.75
N THR A 95 45.00 -19.81 -25.67
CA THR A 95 45.04 -21.06 -24.87
C THR A 95 45.78 -21.01 -23.53
N GLN A 96 46.43 -19.89 -23.18
CA GLN A 96 47.48 -19.90 -22.14
C GLN A 96 46.97 -19.76 -20.70
N ALA A 97 47.17 -20.77 -19.84
CA ALA A 97 46.75 -20.72 -18.43
C ALA A 97 47.37 -19.53 -17.66
N GLY A 98 46.53 -18.63 -17.12
CA GLY A 98 46.92 -17.57 -16.19
C GLY A 98 47.01 -16.13 -16.76
N ALA A 99 46.65 -15.91 -18.03
CA ALA A 99 46.62 -14.59 -18.68
C ALA A 99 45.23 -14.31 -19.32
N ARG A 100 44.96 -13.10 -19.82
CA ARG A 100 43.69 -12.82 -20.52
C ARG A 100 43.70 -13.48 -21.91
N GLY A 101 43.39 -14.77 -22.00
CA GLY A 101 43.30 -15.48 -23.27
C GLY A 101 42.17 -14.96 -24.15
N GLY A 102 42.50 -14.54 -25.37
CA GLY A 102 41.50 -14.11 -26.37
C GLY A 102 40.94 -12.71 -26.16
N VAL A 103 41.81 -11.69 -26.02
CA VAL A 103 41.37 -10.28 -26.01
C VAL A 103 41.24 -9.76 -27.44
N ALA A 104 40.09 -9.19 -27.80
CA ALA A 104 39.90 -8.39 -29.00
C ALA A 104 39.78 -6.92 -28.58
N ASN A 105 40.84 -6.12 -28.77
CA ASN A 105 40.80 -4.69 -28.51
C ASN A 105 40.72 -3.91 -29.83
N LEU A 106 39.54 -3.37 -30.12
CA LEU A 106 39.26 -2.59 -31.33
C LEU A 106 39.15 -1.11 -30.96
N THR A 107 40.11 -0.31 -31.41
CA THR A 107 40.06 1.15 -31.25
C THR A 107 39.88 1.81 -32.60
N GLY A 108 38.98 2.79 -32.76
CA GLY A 108 38.84 3.52 -34.02
C GLY A 108 37.80 4.63 -34.01
N GLY A 109 37.93 5.62 -34.91
CA GLY A 109 37.07 6.82 -34.96
C GLY A 109 35.56 6.55 -35.02
N THR A 110 35.10 5.60 -35.81
CA THR A 110 33.73 5.05 -35.77
C THR A 110 33.79 3.55 -36.03
N ILE A 111 33.03 2.76 -35.28
CA ILE A 111 33.03 1.29 -35.40
C ILE A 111 31.63 0.81 -35.79
N VAL A 112 31.54 0.01 -36.84
CA VAL A 112 30.29 -0.61 -37.30
C VAL A 112 30.48 -2.12 -37.41
N VAL A 113 29.67 -2.88 -36.67
CA VAL A 113 29.72 -4.35 -36.62
C VAL A 113 28.44 -4.92 -37.23
N ASN A 114 28.52 -5.34 -38.50
CA ASN A 114 27.43 -6.05 -39.20
C ASN A 114 27.63 -7.57 -39.21
N GLY A 115 28.86 -8.04 -39.02
CA GLY A 115 29.19 -9.46 -38.84
C GLY A 115 29.36 -9.83 -37.36
N LYS A 116 30.23 -10.80 -37.06
CA LYS A 116 30.36 -11.35 -35.70
C LYS A 116 31.74 -11.09 -35.12
N ILE A 117 31.83 -10.72 -33.85
CA ILE A 117 33.07 -10.62 -33.08
C ILE A 117 32.99 -11.67 -31.97
N TYR A 118 33.91 -12.63 -31.99
CA TYR A 118 34.03 -13.67 -30.98
C TYR A 118 35.37 -13.56 -30.28
N ALA A 119 35.35 -13.58 -28.95
CA ALA A 119 36.52 -13.68 -28.10
C ALA A 119 36.39 -14.93 -27.24
N ASN A 120 37.25 -15.93 -27.45
CA ASN A 120 37.17 -17.21 -26.76
C ASN A 120 38.40 -17.43 -25.87
N GLY A 121 38.19 -17.46 -24.56
CA GLY A 121 39.21 -17.89 -23.60
C GLY A 121 39.26 -19.41 -23.59
N VAL A 122 40.29 -20.00 -24.16
CA VAL A 122 40.47 -21.46 -24.18
C VAL A 122 41.43 -21.82 -23.03
N GLY A 123 41.05 -22.73 -22.13
CA GLY A 123 41.95 -23.26 -21.08
C GLY A 123 41.81 -22.68 -19.66
N ASN A 124 42.57 -23.30 -18.73
CA ASN A 124 42.54 -23.05 -17.28
C ASN A 124 43.07 -21.66 -16.89
N GLY A 125 42.25 -20.62 -17.03
CA GLY A 125 42.59 -19.30 -16.47
C GLY A 125 41.88 -18.10 -17.06
N ASN A 126 41.26 -18.25 -18.23
CA ASN A 126 41.20 -17.14 -19.16
C ASN A 126 39.77 -16.73 -19.50
N ALA A 127 39.42 -15.48 -19.26
CA ALA A 127 38.22 -14.86 -19.82
C ALA A 127 38.52 -14.30 -21.21
N GLY A 128 37.71 -14.67 -22.20
CA GLY A 128 37.61 -13.89 -23.43
C GLY A 128 37.16 -12.48 -23.10
N ALA A 129 37.83 -11.48 -23.68
CA ALA A 129 37.49 -10.08 -23.47
C ALA A 129 37.37 -9.33 -24.80
N ILE A 130 36.33 -8.52 -24.96
CA ILE A 130 36.18 -7.64 -26.11
C ILE A 130 36.15 -6.21 -25.61
N TYR A 131 37.04 -5.37 -26.15
CA TYR A 131 37.07 -3.92 -25.93
C TYR A 131 36.75 -3.23 -27.25
N LEU A 132 35.65 -2.50 -27.31
CA LEU A 132 35.30 -1.63 -28.44
C LEU A 132 35.44 -0.18 -27.98
N ASN A 133 36.51 0.50 -28.38
CA ASN A 133 36.81 1.86 -27.98
C ASN A 133 36.73 2.80 -29.19
N SER A 134 35.81 3.75 -29.19
CA SER A 134 35.70 4.70 -30.28
C SER A 134 35.55 6.10 -29.73
N PRO A 135 36.35 7.10 -30.15
CA PRO A 135 36.07 8.49 -29.81
C PRO A 135 34.80 9.02 -30.51
N GLY A 136 34.35 8.38 -31.60
CA GLY A 136 33.07 8.63 -32.25
C GLY A 136 32.03 7.58 -31.91
N SER A 137 31.20 7.20 -32.88
CA SER A 137 30.06 6.30 -32.65
C SER A 137 30.40 4.82 -32.79
N ILE A 138 29.66 3.97 -32.08
CA ILE A 138 29.73 2.51 -32.22
C ILE A 138 28.33 1.99 -32.57
N THR A 139 28.23 1.21 -33.64
CA THR A 139 26.97 0.59 -34.08
C THR A 139 27.13 -0.92 -34.20
N ILE A 140 26.29 -1.68 -33.50
CA ILE A 140 26.09 -3.12 -33.75
C ILE A 140 24.86 -3.24 -34.66
N GLY A 141 25.06 -3.68 -35.90
CA GLY A 141 24.00 -3.85 -36.91
C GLY A 141 23.02 -4.97 -36.55
N THR A 142 21.95 -5.10 -37.33
CA THR A 142 20.88 -6.10 -37.07
C THR A 142 21.37 -7.55 -37.11
N THR A 143 22.35 -7.84 -37.96
CA THR A 143 23.04 -9.14 -38.04
C THR A 143 24.31 -9.19 -37.18
N GLY A 144 24.66 -8.06 -36.53
CA GLY A 144 25.85 -7.91 -35.72
C GLY A 144 25.78 -8.74 -34.45
N GLU A 145 26.86 -9.46 -34.13
CA GLU A 145 27.00 -10.15 -32.84
C GLU A 145 28.36 -9.84 -32.21
N VAL A 146 28.39 -9.46 -30.93
CA VAL A 146 29.60 -9.30 -30.14
C VAL A 146 29.50 -10.28 -28.98
N LYS A 147 30.35 -11.30 -28.93
CA LYS A 147 30.25 -12.34 -27.93
C LYS A 147 31.59 -12.77 -27.35
N ALA A 148 31.71 -12.64 -26.03
CA ALA A 148 32.88 -13.09 -25.27
C ALA A 148 32.55 -14.36 -24.47
N TYR A 149 33.41 -15.38 -24.57
CA TYR A 149 33.28 -16.63 -23.85
C TYR A 149 34.29 -16.67 -22.68
N GLY A 150 33.80 -17.00 -21.48
CA GLY A 150 34.64 -17.35 -20.33
C GLY A 150 35.16 -18.78 -20.44
N GLY A 151 36.37 -19.01 -19.94
CA GLY A 151 37.03 -20.32 -20.00
C GLY A 151 36.41 -21.39 -19.09
N ASP A 152 36.67 -22.65 -19.43
CA ASP A 152 35.89 -23.81 -18.97
C ASP A 152 36.15 -24.26 -17.52
N THR A 153 37.20 -23.77 -16.84
CA THR A 153 37.76 -24.47 -15.66
C THR A 153 38.24 -23.61 -14.49
N SER A 154 38.33 -22.28 -14.59
CA SER A 154 39.01 -21.45 -13.57
C SER A 154 38.28 -20.19 -13.12
N GLY A 155 37.00 -20.05 -13.45
CA GLY A 155 36.14 -19.05 -12.82
C GLY A 155 36.33 -17.60 -13.29
N TYR A 156 36.76 -17.33 -14.52
CA TYR A 156 36.69 -15.97 -15.08
C TYR A 156 35.62 -15.89 -16.17
N GLY A 157 34.54 -15.15 -15.92
CA GLY A 157 33.49 -14.87 -16.89
C GLY A 157 33.97 -13.98 -18.03
N GLY A 158 33.33 -14.10 -19.20
CA GLY A 158 33.60 -13.26 -20.36
C GLY A 158 33.33 -11.78 -20.08
N LEU A 159 34.13 -10.90 -20.68
CA LEU A 159 34.02 -9.45 -20.55
C LEU A 159 33.74 -8.80 -21.90
N VAL A 160 32.72 -7.96 -21.98
CA VAL A 160 32.54 -7.03 -23.10
C VAL A 160 32.52 -5.62 -22.55
N GLN A 161 33.45 -4.78 -23.02
CA GLN A 161 33.48 -3.36 -22.70
C GLN A 161 33.38 -2.55 -23.98
N ILE A 162 32.40 -1.65 -24.04
CA ILE A 162 32.14 -0.77 -25.17
C ILE A 162 32.22 0.66 -24.64
N ASN A 163 33.16 1.45 -25.14
CA ASN A 163 33.32 2.86 -24.83
C ASN A 163 33.18 3.67 -26.12
N ALA A 164 32.01 4.27 -26.35
CA ALA A 164 31.74 5.22 -27.43
C ALA A 164 31.83 6.66 -26.89
N GLY A 165 32.76 7.46 -27.41
CA GLY A 165 32.83 8.90 -27.18
C GLY A 165 31.69 9.65 -27.88
N GLY A 166 31.09 9.04 -28.90
CA GLY A 166 29.84 9.44 -29.54
C GLY A 166 28.65 8.57 -29.13
N GLN A 167 27.67 8.45 -30.03
CA GLN A 167 26.48 7.64 -29.82
C GLN A 167 26.79 6.13 -29.90
N PHE A 168 26.11 5.33 -29.08
CA PHE A 168 26.10 3.87 -29.20
C PHE A 168 24.72 3.39 -29.67
N TYR A 169 24.71 2.58 -30.73
CA TYR A 169 23.51 1.99 -31.30
C TYR A 169 23.60 0.46 -31.28
N ASN A 170 22.72 -0.22 -30.56
CA ASN A 170 22.60 -1.68 -30.61
C ASN A 170 21.36 -2.11 -31.39
N ARG A 171 21.55 -2.73 -32.55
CA ARG A 171 20.51 -3.38 -33.34
C ARG A 171 20.66 -4.91 -33.37
N GLY A 172 21.76 -5.44 -32.85
CA GLY A 172 22.13 -6.85 -32.88
C GLY A 172 22.24 -7.47 -31.50
N ALA A 173 23.15 -8.42 -31.33
CA ALA A 173 23.34 -9.17 -30.08
C ALA A 173 24.69 -8.87 -29.43
N ILE A 174 24.69 -8.58 -28.13
CA ILE A 174 25.89 -8.49 -27.29
C ILE A 174 25.78 -9.54 -26.20
N ARG A 175 26.77 -10.42 -26.07
CA ARG A 175 26.67 -11.58 -25.19
C ARG A 175 27.96 -11.87 -24.43
N THR A 176 27.83 -12.30 -23.20
CA THR A 176 28.90 -12.96 -22.45
C THR A 176 28.40 -14.31 -21.96
N SER A 177 29.20 -15.36 -22.10
CA SER A 177 28.82 -16.69 -21.62
C SER A 177 30.02 -17.40 -21.01
N GLY A 178 29.89 -17.96 -19.81
CA GLY A 178 30.84 -18.96 -19.31
C GLY A 178 30.42 -20.38 -19.71
N GLN A 179 31.37 -21.30 -19.91
CA GLN A 179 31.04 -22.72 -19.82
C GLN A 179 30.90 -23.12 -18.34
N LEU A 180 29.85 -23.88 -18.02
CA LEU A 180 29.69 -24.51 -16.72
C LEU A 180 30.66 -25.71 -16.66
N GLY A 181 31.86 -25.50 -16.14
CA GLY A 181 32.74 -26.60 -15.76
C GLY A 181 32.05 -27.51 -14.75
N THR A 182 32.32 -28.82 -14.81
CA THR A 182 31.65 -29.84 -13.99
C THR A 182 32.04 -29.82 -12.51
N ASN A 183 32.91 -28.90 -12.06
CA ASN A 183 33.39 -28.83 -10.68
C ASN A 183 33.52 -27.36 -10.21
N PRO A 184 32.52 -26.80 -9.51
CA PRO A 184 32.50 -25.40 -9.14
C PRO A 184 33.37 -25.15 -7.91
N VAL A 185 34.51 -24.49 -8.08
CA VAL A 185 35.17 -23.80 -6.97
C VAL A 185 34.50 -22.42 -6.83
N PHE A 186 33.70 -22.27 -5.80
CA PHE A 186 32.98 -21.03 -5.45
C PHE A 186 33.96 -19.84 -5.38
N GLY A 187 33.70 -18.77 -6.15
CA GLY A 187 34.47 -17.51 -6.07
C GLY A 187 34.96 -16.91 -7.40
N GLY A 188 34.58 -17.48 -8.55
CA GLY A 188 34.97 -16.95 -9.86
C GLY A 188 34.37 -15.58 -10.23
N ALA A 189 35.16 -14.72 -10.87
CA ALA A 189 34.73 -13.42 -11.39
C ALA A 189 33.56 -13.55 -12.38
N ALA A 190 32.46 -12.84 -12.11
CA ALA A 190 31.26 -12.81 -12.93
C ALA A 190 31.52 -12.31 -14.36
N ASN A 191 30.71 -12.80 -15.31
CA ASN A 191 30.62 -12.23 -16.65
C ASN A 191 30.26 -10.74 -16.56
N ARG A 192 30.78 -9.88 -17.44
CA ARG A 192 30.46 -8.44 -17.36
C ARG A 192 30.27 -7.84 -18.74
N ILE A 193 29.20 -7.07 -18.89
CA ILE A 193 28.97 -6.21 -20.06
C ILE A 193 28.92 -4.77 -19.56
N ASN A 194 29.86 -3.93 -20.00
CA ASN A 194 29.87 -2.51 -19.68
C ASN A 194 29.80 -1.69 -20.97
N ILE A 195 28.75 -0.90 -21.14
CA ILE A 195 28.52 -0.04 -22.31
C ILE A 195 28.50 1.40 -21.83
N VAL A 196 29.35 2.24 -22.40
CA VAL A 196 29.41 3.67 -22.13
C VAL A 196 29.32 4.41 -23.47
N GLY A 197 28.37 5.34 -23.60
CA GLY A 197 28.17 6.16 -24.79
C GLY A 197 27.82 7.60 -24.43
N THR A 198 27.94 8.58 -25.33
CA THR A 198 27.34 9.92 -25.08
C THR A 198 25.83 9.95 -25.27
N GLY A 199 25.29 8.95 -25.94
CA GLY A 199 23.90 8.53 -25.91
C GLY A 199 23.86 7.05 -26.24
N VAL A 200 22.88 6.34 -25.69
CA VAL A 200 22.77 4.89 -25.87
C VAL A 200 21.37 4.57 -26.35
N THR A 201 21.26 3.95 -27.53
CA THR A 201 19.99 3.47 -28.06
C THR A 201 20.08 1.99 -28.38
N THR A 202 19.20 1.19 -27.79
CA THR A 202 19.01 -0.21 -28.16
C THR A 202 17.66 -0.36 -28.84
N TYR A 203 17.64 -1.02 -30.00
CA TYR A 203 16.47 -1.11 -30.86
C TYR A 203 15.68 -2.40 -30.61
N ALA A 204 14.42 -2.43 -31.05
CA ALA A 204 13.63 -3.64 -31.08
C ALA A 204 14.35 -4.78 -31.83
N GLY A 205 14.31 -5.98 -31.26
CA GLY A 205 15.03 -7.16 -31.76
C GLY A 205 16.51 -7.23 -31.35
N SER A 206 17.08 -6.18 -30.74
CA SER A 206 18.43 -6.25 -30.17
C SER A 206 18.44 -6.97 -28.82
N SER A 207 19.58 -7.57 -28.46
CA SER A 207 19.78 -8.22 -27.15
C SER A 207 21.12 -7.89 -26.52
N ILE A 208 21.14 -7.75 -25.20
CA ILE A 208 22.33 -7.65 -24.35
C ILE A 208 22.20 -8.73 -23.28
N GLY A 209 23.01 -9.78 -23.34
CA GLY A 209 22.86 -10.95 -22.49
C GLY A 209 24.13 -11.31 -21.75
N ALA A 210 24.10 -11.25 -20.43
CA ALA A 210 25.17 -11.75 -19.57
C ALA A 210 24.69 -13.02 -18.86
N PHE A 211 25.16 -14.17 -19.36
CA PHE A 211 24.78 -15.47 -18.84
C PHE A 211 25.72 -15.92 -17.72
N ASN A 212 25.23 -16.76 -16.82
CA ASN A 212 25.97 -17.26 -15.65
C ASN A 212 26.38 -16.14 -14.68
N GLY A 213 25.40 -15.32 -14.29
CA GLY A 213 25.58 -14.40 -13.18
C GLY A 213 26.28 -13.09 -13.49
N GLY A 214 26.23 -12.67 -14.75
CA GLY A 214 27.01 -11.52 -15.17
C GLY A 214 26.29 -10.18 -15.04
N ASP A 215 27.00 -9.18 -14.53
CA ASP A 215 26.48 -7.82 -14.45
C ASP A 215 26.45 -7.14 -15.82
N ILE A 216 25.38 -6.39 -16.08
CA ILE A 216 25.21 -5.56 -17.27
C ILE A 216 25.08 -4.11 -16.81
N SER A 217 26.01 -3.26 -17.23
CA SER A 217 25.93 -1.80 -17.03
C SER A 217 25.86 -1.09 -18.37
N VAL A 218 24.87 -0.20 -18.50
CA VAL A 218 24.68 0.66 -19.67
C VAL A 218 24.63 2.10 -19.19
N THR A 219 25.65 2.87 -19.55
CA THR A 219 25.81 4.27 -19.14
C THR A 219 25.77 5.20 -20.35
N SER A 220 24.94 6.23 -20.25
CA SER A 220 24.90 7.34 -21.20
C SER A 220 25.47 8.61 -20.55
N ASN A 221 26.64 9.06 -20.98
CA ASN A 221 27.34 10.24 -20.49
C ASN A 221 26.97 11.48 -21.33
N ASN A 222 26.25 12.45 -20.77
CA ASN A 222 25.81 13.66 -21.45
C ASN A 222 24.78 13.45 -22.58
N GLY A 223 23.97 12.39 -22.52
CA GLY A 223 22.83 12.20 -23.41
C GLY A 223 21.79 11.23 -22.86
N SER A 224 20.73 10.98 -23.62
CA SER A 224 19.64 10.10 -23.21
C SER A 224 19.96 8.63 -23.45
N LEU A 225 19.38 7.76 -22.63
CA LEU A 225 19.38 6.31 -22.82
C LEU A 225 17.99 5.88 -23.30
N THR A 226 17.92 5.14 -24.40
CA THR A 226 16.68 4.57 -24.92
C THR A 226 16.81 3.05 -25.06
N HIS A 227 15.89 2.31 -24.43
CA HIS A 227 15.88 0.86 -24.45
C HIS A 227 14.59 0.27 -25.01
N ASN A 228 14.69 -0.36 -26.18
CA ASN A 228 13.58 -1.03 -26.87
C ASN A 228 13.87 -2.51 -27.18
N GLY A 229 14.96 -3.07 -26.65
CA GLY A 229 15.41 -4.46 -26.91
C GLY A 229 15.20 -5.38 -25.71
N VAL A 230 16.06 -6.41 -25.58
CA VAL A 230 16.09 -7.30 -24.41
C VAL A 230 17.43 -7.18 -23.68
N ILE A 231 17.41 -6.93 -22.37
CA ILE A 231 18.57 -7.07 -21.47
C ILE A 231 18.34 -8.30 -20.59
N ASN A 232 19.30 -9.21 -20.54
CA ASN A 232 19.17 -10.49 -19.85
C ASN A 232 20.43 -10.82 -19.02
N ALA A 233 20.39 -10.51 -17.73
CA ALA A 233 21.42 -10.86 -16.75
C ALA A 233 20.98 -12.10 -15.95
N THR A 234 21.17 -13.29 -16.52
CA THR A 234 20.63 -14.53 -15.95
C THR A 234 21.68 -15.34 -15.21
N GLY A 235 21.30 -15.86 -14.04
CA GLY A 235 22.07 -16.84 -13.29
C GLY A 235 22.34 -18.10 -14.12
N GLY A 236 23.45 -18.76 -13.80
CA GLY A 236 23.78 -20.08 -14.33
C GLY A 236 23.37 -21.15 -13.33
N ALA A 237 23.50 -22.41 -13.70
CA ALA A 237 23.12 -23.55 -12.87
C ALA A 237 23.76 -23.60 -11.46
N ASN A 238 24.80 -22.80 -11.21
CA ASN A 238 25.55 -22.72 -9.95
C ASN A 238 26.19 -21.33 -9.75
N ALA A 239 25.60 -20.27 -10.32
CA ALA A 239 26.16 -18.91 -10.26
C ALA A 239 25.14 -17.94 -9.69
N ALA A 240 25.59 -17.04 -8.80
CA ALA A 240 24.83 -15.89 -8.34
C ALA A 240 24.27 -15.12 -9.54
N THR A 241 23.16 -14.41 -9.37
CA THR A 241 22.57 -13.61 -10.45
C THR A 241 23.37 -12.36 -10.76
N GLY A 242 23.26 -11.95 -12.02
CA GLY A 242 23.86 -10.70 -12.48
C GLY A 242 22.89 -9.54 -12.30
N ASN A 243 23.43 -8.37 -11.97
CA ASN A 243 22.65 -7.15 -11.85
C ASN A 243 22.54 -6.42 -13.19
N VAL A 244 21.49 -5.63 -13.36
CA VAL A 244 21.36 -4.71 -14.50
C VAL A 244 21.36 -3.28 -13.99
N THR A 245 22.24 -2.44 -14.51
CA THR A 245 22.27 -1.01 -14.22
C THR A 245 22.14 -0.20 -15.50
N LEU A 246 21.16 0.70 -15.56
CA LEU A 246 21.00 1.70 -16.61
C LEU A 246 21.17 3.08 -16.01
N THR A 247 22.17 3.83 -16.46
CA THR A 247 22.51 5.13 -15.86
C THR A 247 22.66 6.20 -16.94
N THR A 248 22.08 7.37 -16.71
CA THR A 248 22.50 8.60 -17.42
C THR A 248 23.31 9.47 -16.47
N THR A 249 24.48 9.93 -16.89
CA THR A 249 25.29 10.90 -16.14
C THR A 249 25.45 12.19 -16.94
N GLY A 250 25.69 13.31 -16.24
CA GLY A 250 26.04 14.58 -16.87
C GLY A 250 24.84 15.44 -17.35
N GLY A 251 24.63 16.58 -16.70
CA GLY A 251 23.56 17.54 -16.98
C GLY A 251 22.20 17.17 -16.39
N THR A 252 21.34 18.15 -16.14
CA THR A 252 20.06 18.04 -15.39
C THR A 252 18.85 17.58 -16.23
N THR A 253 19.04 17.16 -17.48
CA THR A 253 17.94 16.91 -18.44
C THR A 253 18.09 15.61 -19.24
N ARG A 254 18.86 14.64 -18.74
CA ARG A 254 19.11 13.39 -19.46
C ARG A 254 18.14 12.31 -19.04
N ASN A 255 17.41 11.78 -20.02
CA ASN A 255 16.29 10.90 -19.74
C ASN A 255 16.68 9.43 -19.99
N VAL A 256 16.10 8.54 -19.21
CA VAL A 256 16.01 7.11 -19.53
C VAL A 256 14.61 6.83 -20.05
N ALA A 257 14.51 6.32 -21.28
CA ALA A 257 13.25 5.89 -21.88
C ALA A 257 13.30 4.39 -22.17
N ILE A 258 12.29 3.65 -21.69
CA ILE A 258 12.09 2.23 -22.02
C ILE A 258 10.77 2.12 -22.77
N THR A 259 10.80 1.52 -23.95
CA THR A 259 9.59 1.37 -24.79
C THR A 259 9.62 0.01 -25.47
N ASN A 260 8.69 -0.88 -25.13
CA ASN A 260 8.75 -2.30 -25.51
C ASN A 260 10.08 -2.99 -25.08
N GLY A 261 10.78 -2.43 -24.09
CA GLY A 261 12.04 -2.96 -23.59
C GLY A 261 11.82 -3.99 -22.49
N ILE A 262 12.56 -5.10 -22.53
CA ILE A 262 12.46 -6.18 -21.54
C ILE A 262 13.78 -6.28 -20.79
N ILE A 263 13.73 -6.21 -19.47
CA ILE A 263 14.89 -6.37 -18.58
C ILE A 263 14.64 -7.58 -17.67
N HIS A 264 15.56 -8.55 -17.72
CA HIS A 264 15.55 -9.73 -16.87
C HIS A 264 16.83 -9.80 -16.04
N ALA A 265 16.68 -9.95 -14.72
CA ALA A 265 17.77 -10.24 -13.78
C ALA A 265 17.38 -11.48 -12.94
N LYS A 266 17.29 -12.65 -13.58
CA LYS A 266 16.63 -13.84 -13.03
C LYS A 266 17.59 -14.86 -12.44
N GLY A 267 17.20 -15.41 -11.29
CA GLY A 267 17.84 -16.56 -10.63
C GLY A 267 17.59 -17.87 -11.38
N PHE A 268 18.61 -18.74 -11.38
CA PHE A 268 18.53 -20.12 -11.83
C PHE A 268 19.18 -21.03 -10.79
N ASN A 269 18.69 -22.26 -10.65
CA ASN A 269 19.16 -23.30 -9.73
C ASN A 269 19.41 -22.82 -8.30
N GLU A 270 18.34 -22.54 -7.56
CA GLU A 270 18.36 -22.19 -6.13
C GLU A 270 18.95 -20.81 -5.77
N HIS A 271 19.34 -20.00 -6.76
CA HIS A 271 19.93 -18.68 -6.51
C HIS A 271 18.91 -17.55 -6.52
N ASP A 272 19.21 -16.51 -5.75
CA ASP A 272 18.43 -15.27 -5.68
C ASP A 272 18.37 -14.56 -7.04
N GLY A 273 17.35 -13.74 -7.28
CA GLY A 273 17.28 -12.81 -8.40
C GLY A 273 18.28 -11.66 -8.26
N GLY A 274 18.71 -11.09 -9.39
CA GLY A 274 19.63 -9.94 -9.42
C GLY A 274 18.88 -8.61 -9.35
N ASP A 275 19.58 -7.55 -8.98
CA ASP A 275 18.99 -6.21 -8.88
C ASP A 275 18.92 -5.51 -10.24
N VAL A 276 17.88 -4.69 -10.43
CA VAL A 276 17.74 -3.76 -11.56
C VAL A 276 17.74 -2.33 -11.03
N VAL A 277 18.74 -1.55 -11.43
CA VAL A 277 18.88 -0.14 -11.04
C VAL A 277 18.79 0.74 -12.28
N ILE A 278 17.85 1.68 -12.29
CA ILE A 278 17.69 2.69 -13.33
C ILE A 278 17.88 4.05 -12.69
N ASN A 279 18.93 4.75 -13.07
CA ASN A 279 19.26 6.08 -12.54
C ASN A 279 19.28 7.13 -13.67
N SER A 280 18.45 8.15 -13.53
CA SER A 280 18.35 9.25 -14.48
C SER A 280 18.64 10.60 -13.83
N SER A 281 19.51 11.40 -14.45
CA SER A 281 19.72 12.79 -14.04
C SER A 281 18.64 13.75 -14.53
N GLY A 282 17.68 13.25 -15.33
CA GLY A 282 16.49 13.92 -15.83
C GLY A 282 15.25 13.09 -15.50
N GLN A 283 14.54 12.59 -16.51
CA GLN A 283 13.29 11.83 -16.36
C GLN A 283 13.46 10.33 -16.63
N ILE A 284 12.66 9.50 -15.96
CA ILE A 284 12.46 8.10 -16.35
C ILE A 284 11.07 7.98 -16.99
N THR A 285 11.01 7.40 -18.19
CA THR A 285 9.74 7.05 -18.84
C THR A 285 9.75 5.59 -19.22
N MET A 286 8.76 4.84 -18.78
CA MET A 286 8.50 3.48 -19.25
C MET A 286 7.13 3.43 -19.90
N GLY A 287 7.11 3.09 -21.18
CA GLY A 287 5.91 3.01 -21.99
C GLY A 287 5.36 1.59 -22.11
N SER A 288 4.26 1.47 -22.87
CA SER A 288 3.63 0.19 -23.23
C SER A 288 4.63 -0.87 -23.69
N GLY A 289 4.38 -2.13 -23.32
CA GLY A 289 5.21 -3.26 -23.71
C GLY A 289 6.49 -3.47 -22.88
N SER A 290 6.78 -2.56 -21.94
CA SER A 290 8.02 -2.62 -21.16
C SER A 290 7.88 -3.56 -19.96
N GLN A 291 8.89 -4.38 -19.68
CA GLN A 291 8.86 -5.33 -18.57
C GLN A 291 10.18 -5.33 -17.80
N ILE A 292 10.10 -5.43 -16.47
CA ILE A 292 11.25 -5.73 -15.60
C ILE A 292 10.91 -6.97 -14.76
N ASP A 293 11.79 -7.96 -14.75
CA ASP A 293 11.59 -9.21 -14.01
C ASP A 293 12.88 -9.61 -13.27
N VAL A 294 12.84 -9.57 -11.94
CA VAL A 294 13.96 -9.84 -11.03
C VAL A 294 13.73 -11.12 -10.21
N SER A 295 12.97 -12.07 -10.74
CA SER A 295 12.52 -13.25 -10.00
C SER A 295 13.65 -14.21 -9.57
N GLY A 296 13.50 -14.81 -8.39
CA GLY A 296 14.19 -16.03 -7.98
C GLY A 296 13.60 -17.28 -8.67
N GLU A 297 14.35 -18.38 -8.72
CA GLU A 297 13.95 -19.56 -9.50
C GLU A 297 12.76 -20.33 -8.88
N ARG A 298 11.85 -20.81 -9.73
CA ARG A 298 10.78 -21.77 -9.38
C ARG A 298 11.21 -23.20 -9.75
N ASN A 299 11.97 -23.90 -8.90
CA ASN A 299 12.31 -25.31 -9.10
C ASN A 299 11.42 -26.25 -8.25
N SER A 300 10.86 -27.28 -8.88
CA SER A 300 9.99 -28.27 -8.22
C SER A 300 10.73 -29.39 -7.50
N ALA A 301 12.05 -29.52 -7.70
CA ALA A 301 12.82 -30.70 -7.29
C ALA A 301 13.77 -30.48 -6.09
N ASN A 302 14.10 -29.23 -5.71
CA ASN A 302 15.15 -28.96 -4.72
C ASN A 302 14.70 -28.05 -3.57
N ALA A 303 15.29 -28.23 -2.38
CA ALA A 303 14.78 -27.66 -1.13
C ALA A 303 15.08 -26.15 -0.97
N ASN A 304 16.11 -25.63 -1.64
CA ASN A 304 16.47 -24.21 -1.55
C ASN A 304 15.80 -23.41 -2.66
N VAL A 305 15.21 -22.29 -2.27
CA VAL A 305 14.43 -21.44 -3.17
C VAL A 305 14.95 -20.02 -3.04
N GLY A 306 15.42 -19.46 -4.16
CA GLY A 306 16.02 -18.12 -4.18
C GLY A 306 14.99 -17.00 -3.98
N SER A 307 15.38 -15.97 -3.24
CA SER A 307 14.65 -14.71 -3.11
C SER A 307 14.69 -13.92 -4.43
N SER A 308 13.80 -12.95 -4.62
CA SER A 308 13.93 -12.05 -5.77
C SER A 308 14.96 -10.95 -5.50
N GLY A 309 15.48 -10.35 -6.56
CA GLY A 309 16.23 -9.09 -6.46
C GLY A 309 15.30 -7.89 -6.28
N ASN A 310 15.90 -6.70 -6.26
CA ASN A 310 15.23 -5.41 -6.11
C ASN A 310 15.12 -4.68 -7.46
N ILE A 311 14.15 -3.78 -7.56
CA ILE A 311 14.02 -2.83 -8.67
C ILE A 311 14.11 -1.41 -8.08
N THR A 312 15.08 -0.62 -8.52
CA THR A 312 15.25 0.78 -8.09
C THR A 312 15.18 1.72 -9.29
N LEU A 313 14.24 2.66 -9.27
CA LEU A 313 14.10 3.73 -10.25
C LEU A 313 14.34 5.07 -9.56
N THR A 314 15.44 5.74 -9.91
CA THR A 314 15.78 7.04 -9.33
C THR A 314 15.88 8.10 -10.43
N ALA A 315 15.12 9.19 -10.30
CA ALA A 315 15.17 10.31 -11.22
C ALA A 315 15.31 11.65 -10.49
N ALA A 316 16.08 12.57 -11.06
CA ALA A 316 16.08 13.96 -10.60
C ALA A 316 14.77 14.70 -10.96
N GLY A 317 14.22 14.39 -12.12
CA GLY A 317 12.94 14.87 -12.63
C GLY A 317 11.83 13.85 -12.46
N THR A 318 10.81 13.96 -13.31
CA THR A 318 9.58 13.14 -13.26
C THR A 318 9.84 11.68 -13.62
N ILE A 319 9.14 10.77 -12.95
CA ILE A 319 9.04 9.35 -13.32
C ILE A 319 7.62 9.10 -13.85
N THR A 320 7.52 8.61 -15.08
CA THR A 320 6.24 8.25 -15.72
C THR A 320 6.29 6.78 -16.13
N LEU A 321 5.45 5.98 -15.48
CA LEU A 321 5.21 4.57 -15.80
C LEU A 321 3.80 4.49 -16.38
N ASP A 322 3.72 4.44 -17.71
CA ASP A 322 2.48 4.63 -18.44
C ASP A 322 2.31 3.54 -19.52
N ASP A 323 1.34 2.66 -19.29
CA ASP A 323 0.85 1.75 -20.32
C ASP A 323 -0.41 2.32 -20.95
N ASN A 324 -0.30 3.01 -22.08
CA ASN A 324 -1.47 3.46 -22.83
C ASN A 324 -2.27 2.30 -23.49
N ASN A 325 -1.99 1.03 -23.15
CA ASN A 325 -2.53 -0.16 -23.82
C ASN A 325 -2.69 -1.40 -22.89
N ALA A 326 -3.27 -1.21 -21.71
CA ALA A 326 -4.02 -2.15 -20.88
C ALA A 326 -3.45 -3.53 -20.51
N SER A 327 -2.18 -3.88 -20.76
CA SER A 327 -1.74 -5.27 -20.51
C SER A 327 -0.25 -5.59 -20.46
N ALA A 328 0.66 -4.62 -20.56
CA ALA A 328 2.07 -4.94 -20.82
C ALA A 328 3.12 -4.24 -19.95
N LEU A 329 2.82 -3.14 -19.24
CA LEU A 329 3.78 -2.58 -18.27
C LEU A 329 3.77 -3.38 -16.97
N ASN A 330 4.79 -4.22 -16.78
CA ASN A 330 4.85 -5.16 -15.67
C ASN A 330 6.21 -5.15 -14.97
N MET A 331 6.19 -5.01 -13.64
CA MET A 331 7.34 -5.21 -12.77
C MET A 331 7.10 -6.41 -11.86
N ARG A 332 7.96 -7.42 -11.97
CA ARG A 332 7.83 -8.68 -11.25
C ARG A 332 9.01 -8.91 -10.32
N LEU A 333 8.73 -9.01 -9.02
CA LEU A 333 9.68 -9.30 -7.94
C LEU A 333 9.23 -10.57 -7.23
N ASP A 334 9.27 -11.69 -7.95
CA ASP A 334 8.77 -12.97 -7.43
C ASP A 334 9.90 -13.77 -6.77
N GLY A 335 9.77 -14.06 -5.48
CA GLY A 335 10.52 -15.13 -4.83
C GLY A 335 10.16 -16.47 -5.46
N GLY A 336 11.13 -17.38 -5.54
CA GLY A 336 10.88 -18.71 -6.08
C GLY A 336 9.80 -19.47 -5.28
N VAL A 337 9.11 -20.41 -5.93
CA VAL A 337 8.10 -21.26 -5.26
C VAL A 337 8.40 -22.75 -5.41
N ASN A 338 8.70 -23.47 -4.32
CA ASN A 338 8.68 -24.93 -4.30
C ASN A 338 7.32 -25.44 -3.79
N GLN A 339 6.49 -25.95 -4.70
CA GLN A 339 5.15 -26.46 -4.39
C GLN A 339 5.15 -27.76 -3.57
N ASN A 340 6.27 -28.51 -3.54
CA ASN A 340 6.34 -29.84 -2.94
C ASN A 340 6.81 -29.84 -1.48
N ASN A 341 7.64 -28.86 -1.07
CA ASN A 341 8.21 -28.79 0.29
C ASN A 341 7.79 -27.54 1.10
N GLY A 342 6.98 -26.64 0.54
CA GLY A 342 6.52 -25.44 1.25
C GLY A 342 7.62 -24.41 1.54
N THR A 343 8.84 -24.59 1.02
CA THR A 343 9.90 -23.59 1.05
C THR A 343 9.73 -22.64 -0.13
N THR A 344 9.84 -21.33 0.10
CA THR A 344 9.83 -20.30 -0.94
C THR A 344 10.90 -19.26 -0.62
N GLY A 345 11.30 -18.46 -1.62
CA GLY A 345 12.19 -17.32 -1.40
C GLY A 345 11.40 -16.06 -1.05
N ASN A 346 12.02 -15.07 -0.42
CA ASN A 346 11.36 -13.78 -0.16
C ASN A 346 11.25 -12.96 -1.45
N ALA A 347 10.24 -12.09 -1.55
CA ALA A 347 10.23 -11.05 -2.57
C ALA A 347 11.11 -9.87 -2.13
N GLY A 348 11.69 -9.19 -3.12
CA GLY A 348 12.50 -7.99 -2.98
C GLY A 348 11.67 -6.72 -3.07
N THR A 349 12.35 -5.58 -3.08
CA THR A 349 11.73 -4.26 -2.99
C THR A 349 11.67 -3.57 -4.35
N LEU A 350 10.51 -2.96 -4.66
CA LEU A 350 10.40 -1.93 -5.70
C LEU A 350 10.55 -0.56 -5.03
N THR A 351 11.56 0.21 -5.42
CA THR A 351 11.74 1.60 -5.01
C THR A 351 11.63 2.53 -6.20
N ILE A 352 10.71 3.49 -6.15
CA ILE A 352 10.55 4.57 -7.13
C ILE A 352 10.81 5.89 -6.42
N ASN A 353 11.89 6.58 -6.76
CA ASN A 353 12.26 7.84 -6.11
C ASN A 353 12.47 8.95 -7.14
N SER A 354 11.54 9.90 -7.17
CA SER A 354 11.69 11.15 -7.89
C SER A 354 12.14 12.27 -6.95
N THR A 355 13.41 12.62 -6.98
CA THR A 355 14.01 13.57 -6.02
C THR A 355 13.61 15.03 -6.27
N GLY A 356 13.10 15.40 -7.45
CA GLY A 356 12.64 16.76 -7.76
C GLY A 356 11.40 16.83 -8.64
N GLY A 357 10.84 15.71 -9.10
CA GLY A 357 9.70 15.65 -10.01
C GLY A 357 8.47 14.95 -9.42
N ASN A 358 7.50 14.68 -10.27
CA ASN A 358 6.30 13.92 -9.94
C ASN A 358 6.49 12.43 -10.25
N VAL A 359 5.66 11.56 -9.67
CA VAL A 359 5.53 10.16 -10.07
C VAL A 359 4.14 9.95 -10.64
N THR A 360 4.05 9.39 -11.84
CA THR A 360 2.78 8.98 -12.47
C THR A 360 2.82 7.50 -12.77
N LEU A 361 1.85 6.77 -12.20
CA LEU A 361 1.58 5.36 -12.44
C LEU A 361 0.23 5.25 -13.16
N ASP A 362 0.26 4.78 -14.40
CA ASP A 362 -0.91 4.67 -15.28
C ASP A 362 -0.94 3.29 -15.93
N GLU A 363 -2.00 2.52 -15.69
CA GLU A 363 -2.09 1.11 -16.09
C GLU A 363 -0.85 0.28 -15.69
N PHE A 364 -0.25 0.66 -14.55
CA PHE A 364 0.98 0.08 -14.04
C PHE A 364 0.70 -1.15 -13.17
N ASN A 365 1.35 -2.27 -13.45
CA ASN A 365 1.25 -3.49 -12.65
C ASN A 365 2.58 -3.84 -11.99
N VAL A 366 2.58 -3.93 -10.67
CA VAL A 366 3.68 -4.51 -9.89
C VAL A 366 3.20 -5.64 -9.00
N ARG A 367 3.99 -6.72 -9.00
CA ARG A 367 3.78 -7.91 -8.18
C ARG A 367 5.08 -8.25 -7.45
N ALA A 368 5.12 -8.01 -6.15
CA ALA A 368 6.19 -8.43 -5.25
C ALA A 368 5.71 -9.60 -4.40
N GLN A 369 6.00 -10.84 -4.84
CA GLN A 369 5.47 -12.05 -4.22
C GLN A 369 6.53 -13.10 -3.85
N GLY A 370 6.64 -13.44 -2.58
CA GLY A 370 7.53 -14.49 -2.07
C GLY A 370 6.98 -15.09 -0.78
N THR A 371 7.76 -15.86 -0.01
CA THR A 371 7.34 -16.34 1.33
C THR A 371 6.77 -15.19 2.13
N ASN A 372 7.56 -14.13 2.23
CA ASN A 372 7.09 -12.81 2.62
C ASN A 372 6.93 -11.97 1.35
N GLY A 373 5.84 -11.20 1.30
CA GLY A 373 5.65 -10.18 0.28
C GLY A 373 6.79 -9.16 0.33
N GLY A 374 7.18 -8.65 -0.83
CA GLY A 374 8.21 -7.62 -0.94
C GLY A 374 7.63 -6.23 -0.68
N ASN A 375 8.48 -5.22 -0.52
CA ASN A 375 8.01 -3.84 -0.27
C ASN A 375 7.88 -3.05 -1.57
N ILE A 376 6.98 -2.09 -1.60
CA ILE A 376 6.79 -1.12 -2.68
C ILE A 376 6.88 0.27 -2.07
N ASP A 377 7.99 0.97 -2.34
CA ASP A 377 8.28 2.30 -1.83
C ASP A 377 8.23 3.32 -2.98
N ILE A 378 7.38 4.35 -2.85
CA ILE A 378 7.18 5.36 -3.90
C ILE A 378 7.31 6.76 -3.29
N ASP A 379 8.37 7.46 -3.67
CA ASP A 379 8.69 8.81 -3.23
C ASP A 379 8.63 9.81 -4.39
N GLY A 380 7.99 10.96 -4.19
CA GLY A 380 7.88 11.98 -5.23
C GLY A 380 7.39 13.35 -4.78
N GLY A 381 7.29 14.27 -5.75
CA GLY A 381 6.60 15.56 -5.60
C GLY A 381 5.10 15.36 -5.43
N THR A 382 4.38 15.28 -6.55
CA THR A 382 3.01 14.78 -6.61
C THR A 382 3.03 13.32 -7.08
N ILE A 383 2.24 12.46 -6.46
CA ILE A 383 2.09 11.05 -6.86
C ILE A 383 0.68 10.84 -7.40
N THR A 384 0.58 10.37 -8.64
CA THR A 384 -0.68 10.04 -9.30
C THR A 384 -0.70 8.56 -9.66
N ILE A 385 -1.72 7.85 -9.21
CA ILE A 385 -1.95 6.43 -9.53
C ILE A 385 -3.34 6.34 -10.16
N ARG A 386 -3.41 5.83 -11.38
CA ARG A 386 -4.65 5.85 -12.15
C ARG A 386 -4.81 4.65 -13.07
N ASN A 387 -5.99 4.54 -13.65
CA ASN A 387 -6.42 3.58 -14.67
C ASN A 387 -5.94 2.16 -14.40
N ASN A 388 -6.68 1.37 -13.62
CA ASN A 388 -6.41 -0.06 -13.38
C ASN A 388 -5.01 -0.40 -12.83
N SER A 389 -4.23 0.58 -12.35
CA SER A 389 -2.92 0.32 -11.75
C SER A 389 -3.06 -0.62 -10.53
N TYR A 390 -2.18 -1.61 -10.45
CA TYR A 390 -2.21 -2.67 -9.46
C TYR A 390 -0.86 -2.78 -8.76
N LEU A 391 -0.84 -2.49 -7.46
CA LEU A 391 0.33 -2.60 -6.60
C LEU A 391 0.08 -3.72 -5.59
N ALA A 392 0.88 -4.78 -5.64
CA ALA A 392 0.71 -5.92 -4.75
C ALA A 392 2.02 -6.37 -4.10
N ALA A 393 2.01 -6.34 -2.77
CA ALA A 393 3.07 -6.80 -1.88
C ALA A 393 2.56 -8.02 -1.09
N ASN A 394 2.36 -9.14 -1.79
CA ASN A 394 1.62 -10.29 -1.27
C ASN A 394 2.56 -11.45 -0.92
N ALA A 395 2.25 -12.19 0.14
CA ALA A 395 2.83 -13.50 0.35
C ALA A 395 2.40 -14.48 -0.77
N ALA A 396 3.28 -15.43 -1.08
CA ALA A 396 3.11 -16.42 -2.13
C ALA A 396 2.10 -17.49 -1.70
N TYR A 397 1.21 -17.83 -2.63
CA TYR A 397 0.14 -18.80 -2.39
C TYR A 397 0.69 -20.15 -1.87
N ASN A 398 0.00 -20.75 -0.90
CA ASN A 398 0.35 -22.02 -0.24
C ASN A 398 1.60 -22.01 0.65
N VAL A 399 2.05 -20.85 1.13
CA VAL A 399 3.14 -20.73 2.10
C VAL A 399 2.69 -19.90 3.30
N VAL A 400 3.24 -20.19 4.47
CA VAL A 400 3.12 -19.33 5.67
C VAL A 400 4.06 -18.16 5.51
N GLY A 401 3.52 -16.95 5.35
CA GLY A 401 4.34 -15.74 5.41
C GLY A 401 3.54 -14.45 5.27
N SER A 402 4.17 -13.36 5.69
CA SER A 402 3.50 -12.07 5.88
C SER A 402 3.39 -11.29 4.58
N GLY A 403 2.37 -10.44 4.47
CA GLY A 403 2.32 -9.43 3.40
C GLY A 403 3.47 -8.43 3.55
N GLY A 404 3.95 -7.89 2.44
CA GLY A 404 4.91 -6.79 2.42
C GLY A 404 4.21 -5.43 2.54
N ASN A 405 4.98 -4.35 2.59
CA ASN A 405 4.44 -2.99 2.73
C ASN A 405 4.31 -2.26 1.40
N ILE A 406 3.36 -1.33 1.33
CA ILE A 406 3.22 -0.36 0.24
C ILE A 406 3.27 1.03 0.88
N ASP A 407 4.40 1.71 0.74
CA ASP A 407 4.68 3.01 1.34
C ASP A 407 4.77 4.07 0.22
N ILE A 408 3.91 5.09 0.31
CA ILE A 408 3.76 6.13 -0.72
C ILE A 408 3.89 7.50 -0.07
N ASP A 409 5.01 8.15 -0.31
CA ASP A 409 5.38 9.43 0.29
C ASP A 409 5.44 10.55 -0.77
N ALA A 410 4.43 11.41 -0.77
CA ALA A 410 4.38 12.58 -1.64
C ALA A 410 4.70 13.86 -0.87
N ARG A 411 5.58 14.70 -1.44
CA ARG A 411 5.85 16.04 -0.89
C ARG A 411 4.67 17.01 -1.05
N ASN A 412 3.89 16.89 -2.12
CA ASN A 412 2.83 17.82 -2.48
C ASN A 412 1.43 17.22 -2.36
N GLY A 413 1.19 16.00 -2.85
CA GLY A 413 -0.15 15.40 -2.82
C GLY A 413 -0.19 14.03 -3.48
N ILE A 414 -1.19 13.25 -3.09
CA ILE A 414 -1.44 11.90 -3.63
C ILE A 414 -2.82 11.89 -4.28
N SER A 415 -2.90 11.39 -5.52
CA SER A 415 -4.16 11.15 -6.22
C SER A 415 -4.26 9.71 -6.69
N VAL A 416 -5.26 8.98 -6.21
CA VAL A 416 -5.60 7.62 -6.63
C VAL A 416 -6.96 7.64 -7.34
N THR A 417 -6.98 7.26 -8.62
CA THR A 417 -8.17 7.36 -9.48
C THR A 417 -8.34 6.13 -10.38
N ALA A 418 -9.48 6.01 -11.07
CA ALA A 418 -9.87 4.92 -11.97
C ALA A 418 -9.33 3.49 -11.65
N HIS A 419 -10.11 2.64 -10.95
CA HIS A 419 -9.86 1.19 -10.78
C HIS A 419 -8.49 0.78 -10.19
N THR A 420 -7.80 1.65 -9.48
CA THR A 420 -6.54 1.29 -8.82
C THR A 420 -6.74 0.30 -7.66
N SER A 421 -5.75 -0.55 -7.41
CA SER A 421 -5.76 -1.50 -6.29
C SER A 421 -4.39 -1.54 -5.62
N LEU A 422 -4.37 -1.36 -4.30
CA LEU A 422 -3.19 -1.50 -3.45
C LEU A 422 -3.46 -2.65 -2.47
N GLN A 423 -2.68 -3.72 -2.57
CA GLN A 423 -2.97 -4.95 -1.84
C GLN A 423 -1.74 -5.47 -1.11
N THR A 424 -1.95 -5.82 0.15
CA THR A 424 -1.00 -6.56 0.97
C THR A 424 -1.71 -7.76 1.57
N PHE A 425 -1.37 -8.96 1.12
CA PHE A 425 -1.99 -10.18 1.61
C PHE A 425 -0.95 -11.05 2.31
N SER A 426 -1.31 -11.57 3.47
CA SER A 426 -0.65 -12.76 3.98
C SER A 426 -1.36 -14.01 3.49
N THR A 427 -0.60 -15.07 3.31
CA THR A 427 -1.11 -16.39 2.98
C THR A 427 -0.63 -17.36 4.04
N ASN A 428 -1.39 -18.45 4.18
CA ASN A 428 -0.95 -19.62 4.92
C ASN A 428 -1.13 -20.84 4.03
N ALA A 429 -0.23 -21.82 4.17
CA ALA A 429 -0.26 -23.05 3.40
C ALA A 429 -1.62 -23.78 3.55
N SER A 430 -2.39 -23.83 2.47
CA SER A 430 -3.61 -24.62 2.39
C SER A 430 -3.24 -26.05 2.02
N GLN A 431 -3.39 -26.98 2.97
CA GLN A 431 -4.07 -28.27 2.81
C GLN A 431 -3.80 -29.27 3.94
N ASN A 432 -2.82 -29.05 4.82
CA ASN A 432 -2.58 -29.94 5.96
C ASN A 432 -2.68 -29.22 7.31
N PRO A 433 -3.87 -29.24 7.97
CA PRO A 433 -4.14 -28.49 9.21
C PRO A 433 -3.36 -29.01 10.43
N THR A 434 -2.51 -30.04 10.27
CA THR A 434 -1.88 -30.73 11.41
C THR A 434 -0.49 -30.23 11.77
N ASN A 435 0.16 -29.36 10.98
CA ASN A 435 1.61 -29.12 11.17
C ASN A 435 2.18 -27.72 10.87
N THR A 436 1.41 -26.63 10.97
CA THR A 436 1.99 -25.27 10.82
C THR A 436 1.61 -24.33 11.96
N THR A 437 2.59 -23.98 12.79
CA THR A 437 2.49 -23.14 14.00
C THR A 437 2.84 -21.66 13.76
N GLY A 438 2.60 -21.13 12.55
CA GLY A 438 2.87 -19.71 12.21
C GLY A 438 1.60 -18.94 11.86
N GLY A 439 1.32 -17.86 12.59
CA GLY A 439 0.34 -16.85 12.17
C GLY A 439 1.01 -15.85 11.23
N ALA A 440 0.37 -15.54 10.10
CA ALA A 440 0.90 -14.60 9.12
C ALA A 440 0.11 -13.30 9.11
N ASN A 441 0.81 -12.17 9.17
CA ASN A 441 0.18 -10.84 9.29
C ASN A 441 0.09 -10.15 7.93
N GLY A 442 -1.03 -9.46 7.67
CA GLY A 442 -1.13 -8.54 6.55
C GLY A 442 -0.09 -7.41 6.67
N GLY A 443 0.35 -6.88 5.52
CA GLY A 443 1.33 -5.80 5.49
C GLY A 443 0.69 -4.42 5.69
N THR A 444 1.49 -3.36 5.64
CA THR A 444 1.02 -1.98 5.76
C THR A 444 0.80 -1.35 4.39
N ILE A 445 -0.26 -0.56 4.23
CA ILE A 445 -0.43 0.38 3.13
C ILE A 445 -0.42 1.78 3.74
N ASP A 446 0.61 2.57 3.49
CA ASP A 446 0.74 3.93 4.01
C ASP A 446 0.80 4.94 2.85
N LEU A 447 -0.12 5.89 2.85
CA LEU A 447 -0.17 7.00 1.91
C LEU A 447 0.00 8.29 2.70
N ARG A 448 1.14 8.98 2.53
CA ARG A 448 1.45 10.21 3.26
C ARG A 448 1.75 11.36 2.30
N ALA A 449 0.96 12.42 2.41
CA ALA A 449 1.17 13.68 1.70
C ALA A 449 1.65 14.78 2.67
N ALA A 450 2.81 15.37 2.42
CA ALA A 450 3.40 16.38 3.31
C ALA A 450 2.73 17.76 3.16
N ASN A 451 2.55 18.26 1.94
CA ASN A 451 2.08 19.64 1.68
C ASN A 451 0.75 19.73 0.92
N GLY A 452 -0.06 18.67 0.93
CA GLY A 452 -1.37 18.70 0.30
C GLY A 452 -2.18 17.45 0.55
N ALA A 453 -3.20 17.24 -0.28
CA ALA A 453 -4.25 16.28 0.00
C ALA A 453 -3.87 14.84 -0.39
N VAL A 454 -4.47 13.87 0.32
CA VAL A 454 -4.60 12.48 -0.12
C VAL A 454 -6.00 12.32 -0.69
N THR A 455 -6.10 12.20 -2.01
CA THR A 455 -7.38 12.10 -2.73
C THR A 455 -7.52 10.73 -3.37
N ILE A 456 -8.59 10.01 -3.03
CA ILE A 456 -8.95 8.71 -3.60
C ILE A 456 -10.35 8.87 -4.19
N ASN A 457 -10.50 8.76 -5.52
CA ASN A 457 -11.77 9.07 -6.20
C ASN A 457 -12.19 8.06 -7.26
N SER A 458 -13.33 7.37 -7.09
CA SER A 458 -13.72 6.21 -7.92
C SER A 458 -14.56 6.65 -9.10
N THR A 459 -14.04 6.53 -10.31
CA THR A 459 -14.71 7.04 -11.50
C THR A 459 -15.52 5.98 -12.26
N SER A 460 -15.54 4.73 -11.81
CA SER A 460 -16.08 3.61 -12.59
C SER A 460 -17.00 2.68 -11.82
N SER A 461 -18.00 2.15 -12.54
CA SER A 461 -19.10 1.35 -12.01
C SER A 461 -18.78 -0.13 -11.76
N ASN A 462 -17.60 -0.59 -12.18
CA ASN A 462 -17.38 -2.03 -12.40
C ASN A 462 -16.49 -2.73 -11.39
N ASN A 463 -15.60 -2.06 -10.66
CA ASN A 463 -14.89 -2.64 -9.51
C ASN A 463 -14.38 -1.53 -8.58
N SER A 464 -14.46 -1.76 -7.29
CA SER A 464 -14.09 -0.82 -6.24
C SER A 464 -12.58 -0.62 -6.13
N TYR A 465 -12.11 0.54 -5.65
CA TYR A 465 -10.75 0.58 -5.08
C TYR A 465 -10.67 -0.43 -3.97
N VAL A 466 -9.51 -1.06 -3.91
CA VAL A 466 -9.21 -2.06 -2.92
C VAL A 466 -7.91 -1.62 -2.28
N PHE A 467 -8.01 -0.91 -1.16
CA PHE A 467 -6.92 -0.88 -0.18
C PHE A 467 -7.19 -2.05 0.75
N GLU A 468 -6.57 -3.19 0.45
CA GLU A 468 -6.77 -4.39 1.25
C GLU A 468 -5.47 -4.81 1.91
N SER A 469 -5.51 -4.85 3.24
CA SER A 469 -4.54 -5.58 4.04
C SER A 469 -5.23 -6.76 4.71
N LEU A 470 -5.01 -7.97 4.17
CA LEU A 470 -5.68 -9.18 4.64
C LEU A 470 -4.70 -10.11 5.37
N GLY A 471 -5.12 -10.56 6.54
CA GLY A 471 -4.54 -11.68 7.27
C GLY A 471 -4.89 -13.03 6.61
N SER A 472 -4.25 -14.09 7.10
CA SER A 472 -4.25 -15.39 6.44
C SER A 472 -5.64 -16.04 6.37
N ASN A 473 -5.94 -16.73 5.28
CA ASN A 473 -7.20 -17.49 5.12
C ASN A 473 -7.17 -18.92 5.73
N SER A 474 -6.17 -19.29 6.55
CA SER A 474 -6.02 -20.68 7.04
C SER A 474 -6.58 -20.91 8.46
N ALA A 475 -6.38 -22.11 9.01
CA ALA A 475 -6.79 -22.49 10.36
C ALA A 475 -6.03 -21.76 11.48
N THR A 476 -4.89 -21.13 11.18
CA THR A 476 -4.04 -20.43 12.16
C THR A 476 -4.39 -18.93 12.17
N PRO A 477 -4.67 -18.32 13.35
CA PRO A 477 -5.00 -16.90 13.43
C PRO A 477 -3.87 -16.02 12.87
N GLY A 478 -4.14 -15.26 11.82
CA GLY A 478 -3.30 -14.16 11.35
C GLY A 478 -3.83 -12.82 11.84
N SER A 479 -3.02 -11.77 11.86
CA SER A 479 -3.54 -10.41 12.06
C SER A 479 -3.72 -9.73 10.69
N GLY A 480 -4.79 -8.98 10.51
CA GLY A 480 -4.89 -8.02 9.42
C GLY A 480 -3.81 -6.95 9.60
N GLY A 481 -3.32 -6.39 8.50
CA GLY A 481 -2.34 -5.30 8.59
C GLY A 481 -3.00 -3.93 8.65
N THR A 482 -2.25 -2.91 8.27
CA THR A 482 -2.60 -1.52 8.53
C THR A 482 -2.87 -0.78 7.23
N VAL A 483 -3.86 0.12 7.22
CA VAL A 483 -4.02 1.12 6.17
C VAL A 483 -3.99 2.51 6.79
N ASN A 484 -3.02 3.33 6.39
CA ASN A 484 -2.85 4.71 6.85
C ASN A 484 -3.00 5.67 5.66
N LEU A 485 -3.88 6.67 5.81
CA LEU A 485 -4.00 7.80 4.90
C LEU A 485 -3.71 9.07 5.69
N THR A 486 -2.59 9.73 5.41
CA THR A 486 -2.11 10.88 6.18
C THR A 486 -1.87 12.10 5.27
N ALA A 487 -2.57 13.20 5.52
CA ALA A 487 -2.30 14.50 4.92
C ALA A 487 -1.80 15.47 6.01
N LEU A 488 -0.49 15.75 6.03
CA LEU A 488 0.12 16.58 7.07
C LEU A 488 -0.24 18.06 6.94
N ASN A 489 -0.45 18.56 5.72
CA ASN A 489 -0.89 19.93 5.43
C ASN A 489 -1.95 19.92 4.32
N GLY A 490 -3.08 19.25 4.57
CA GLY A 490 -4.16 19.13 3.59
C GLY A 490 -5.30 18.24 4.05
N ASP A 491 -6.16 17.89 3.10
CA ASP A 491 -7.34 17.05 3.32
C ASP A 491 -7.04 15.56 3.03
N VAL A 492 -7.80 14.68 3.69
CA VAL A 492 -7.99 13.30 3.23
C VAL A 492 -9.39 13.21 2.63
N TYR A 493 -9.47 12.94 1.32
CA TYR A 493 -10.72 12.85 0.57
C TYR A 493 -10.87 11.46 -0.05
N PHE A 494 -11.81 10.68 0.45
CA PHE A 494 -12.16 9.36 -0.10
C PHE A 494 -13.58 9.41 -0.66
N SER A 495 -13.72 9.24 -1.98
CA SER A 495 -15.03 9.30 -2.61
C SER A 495 -15.24 8.32 -3.76
N GLU A 496 -16.51 8.00 -3.99
CA GLU A 496 -16.98 7.42 -5.25
C GLU A 496 -17.67 8.50 -6.09
N ALA A 497 -17.26 8.66 -7.35
CA ALA A 497 -17.86 9.60 -8.30
C ALA A 497 -19.19 9.07 -8.86
N THR A 498 -19.41 7.75 -8.88
CA THR A 498 -20.60 7.12 -9.49
C THR A 498 -21.75 6.89 -8.50
N THR A 499 -22.96 6.73 -9.03
CA THR A 499 -24.20 6.46 -8.27
C THR A 499 -24.54 4.96 -8.20
N THR A 500 -23.65 4.09 -8.67
CA THR A 500 -23.87 2.64 -8.71
C THR A 500 -23.60 2.01 -7.34
N ASN A 501 -24.24 0.88 -7.02
CA ASN A 501 -24.14 0.20 -5.71
C ASN A 501 -22.74 -0.36 -5.35
N LYS A 502 -21.67 0.02 -6.06
CA LYS A 502 -20.30 -0.49 -5.85
C LYS A 502 -19.41 0.57 -5.20
N ARG A 503 -19.45 0.62 -3.87
CA ARG A 503 -18.66 1.54 -3.04
C ARG A 503 -17.16 1.27 -3.19
N GLY A 504 -16.33 2.31 -3.20
CA GLY A 504 -14.89 2.14 -2.97
C GLY A 504 -14.64 1.53 -1.59
N PHE A 505 -13.63 0.67 -1.43
CA PHE A 505 -13.35 0.00 -0.14
C PHE A 505 -11.93 0.29 0.39
N ILE A 506 -11.86 0.68 1.65
CA ILE A 506 -10.68 0.52 2.50
C ILE A 506 -11.01 -0.64 3.45
N ARG A 507 -10.21 -1.69 3.45
CA ARG A 507 -10.48 -2.90 4.22
C ARG A 507 -9.22 -3.46 4.86
N VAL A 508 -9.30 -3.66 6.17
CA VAL A 508 -8.35 -4.51 6.91
C VAL A 508 -9.11 -5.73 7.44
N ASN A 509 -8.62 -6.93 7.17
CA ASN A 509 -9.29 -8.17 7.59
C ASN A 509 -8.33 -9.10 8.32
N GLY A 510 -8.76 -9.69 9.43
CA GLY A 510 -7.98 -10.68 10.17
C GLY A 510 -7.80 -12.03 9.47
N GLY A 511 -8.54 -12.29 8.39
CA GLY A 511 -8.53 -13.59 7.73
C GLY A 511 -9.42 -14.62 8.43
N ARG A 512 -9.65 -15.78 7.79
CA ARG A 512 -10.58 -16.81 8.28
C ARG A 512 -10.07 -17.43 9.61
N ASN A 513 -11.00 -17.91 10.44
CA ASN A 513 -10.73 -18.68 11.68
C ASN A 513 -10.17 -17.92 12.88
N GLY A 514 -10.58 -16.65 13.06
CA GLY A 514 -10.33 -15.94 14.31
C GLY A 514 -9.04 -15.11 14.33
N GLY A 515 -8.57 -14.70 13.16
CA GLY A 515 -7.56 -13.66 13.07
C GLY A 515 -8.10 -12.29 13.49
N ASN A 516 -7.24 -11.48 14.11
CA ASN A 516 -7.57 -10.11 14.52
C ASN A 516 -7.53 -9.19 13.31
N ALA A 517 -8.54 -8.36 13.07
CA ALA A 517 -8.40 -7.31 12.06
C ALA A 517 -7.35 -6.28 12.49
N GLY A 518 -6.67 -5.69 11.51
CA GLY A 518 -5.69 -4.64 11.77
C GLY A 518 -6.32 -3.26 11.93
N THR A 519 -5.62 -2.22 11.51
CA THR A 519 -6.04 -0.84 11.77
C THR A 519 -6.24 -0.04 10.49
N VAL A 520 -7.23 0.86 10.51
CA VAL A 520 -7.42 1.88 9.48
C VAL A 520 -7.28 3.25 10.13
N THR A 521 -6.36 4.07 9.64
CA THR A 521 -6.14 5.43 10.13
C THR A 521 -6.31 6.43 8.99
N LEU A 522 -7.21 7.41 9.15
CA LEU A 522 -7.33 8.56 8.27
C LEU A 522 -7.02 9.81 9.09
N SER A 523 -5.94 10.50 8.76
CA SER A 523 -5.49 11.68 9.49
C SER A 523 -5.24 12.83 8.52
N ALA A 524 -5.92 13.93 8.73
CA ALA A 524 -5.73 15.16 7.96
C ALA A 524 -5.44 16.31 8.91
N SER A 525 -4.65 17.30 8.50
CA SER A 525 -4.51 18.55 9.25
C SER A 525 -5.62 19.56 8.98
N ASP A 526 -6.35 19.39 7.88
CA ASP A 526 -7.54 20.17 7.57
C ASP A 526 -8.80 19.31 7.72
N ASN A 527 -9.30 18.66 6.67
CA ASN A 527 -10.55 17.89 6.71
C ASN A 527 -10.37 16.41 6.37
N VAL A 528 -11.19 15.56 6.99
CA VAL A 528 -11.40 14.16 6.55
C VAL A 528 -12.80 14.06 5.94
N TYR A 529 -12.87 13.67 4.67
CA TYR A 529 -14.13 13.53 3.94
C TYR A 529 -14.26 12.14 3.32
N ILE A 530 -15.33 11.43 3.67
CA ILE A 530 -15.70 10.14 3.09
C ILE A 530 -17.06 10.28 2.43
N ARG A 531 -17.16 10.00 1.13
CA ARG A 531 -18.44 10.06 0.41
C ARG A 531 -18.64 8.83 -0.46
N ARG A 532 -19.74 8.10 -0.21
CA ARG A 532 -20.04 6.84 -0.90
C ARG A 532 -18.90 5.81 -0.80
N GLY A 533 -18.10 5.91 0.25
CA GLY A 533 -17.02 4.97 0.55
C GLY A 533 -17.48 3.89 1.51
N LYS A 534 -16.68 2.84 1.64
CA LYS A 534 -16.75 1.89 2.74
C LYS A 534 -15.39 1.73 3.38
N VAL A 535 -15.36 1.83 4.71
CA VAL A 535 -14.18 1.60 5.55
C VAL A 535 -14.49 0.44 6.50
N ASP A 536 -13.81 -0.68 6.33
CA ASP A 536 -14.04 -1.91 7.07
C ASP A 536 -12.80 -2.33 7.87
N ALA A 537 -12.99 -2.64 9.15
CA ALA A 537 -12.00 -3.32 9.98
C ALA A 537 -12.63 -4.60 10.55
N SER A 538 -12.53 -5.70 9.80
CA SER A 538 -13.33 -6.91 10.04
C SER A 538 -12.51 -8.11 10.50
N ALA A 539 -12.90 -8.76 11.60
CA ALA A 539 -12.39 -10.09 11.90
C ALA A 539 -13.04 -11.11 10.95
N GLY A 540 -12.26 -12.04 10.39
CA GLY A 540 -12.80 -12.95 9.38
C GLY A 540 -13.90 -13.87 9.90
N SER A 541 -14.72 -14.35 8.97
CA SER A 541 -16.01 -15.01 9.21
C SER A 541 -15.93 -16.48 9.65
N GLY A 542 -14.82 -16.93 10.22
CA GLY A 542 -14.66 -18.32 10.68
C GLY A 542 -15.18 -18.53 12.10
N SER A 543 -15.27 -19.79 12.54
CA SER A 543 -15.66 -20.20 13.90
C SER A 543 -14.67 -19.78 15.00
N GLY A 544 -13.70 -18.92 14.71
CA GLY A 544 -12.65 -18.49 15.62
C GLY A 544 -12.97 -17.16 16.32
N ASN A 545 -12.28 -16.91 17.44
CA ASN A 545 -12.47 -15.74 18.31
C ASN A 545 -11.64 -14.52 17.87
N GLY A 546 -11.76 -14.10 16.61
CA GLY A 546 -10.99 -12.98 16.07
C GLY A 546 -11.55 -11.64 16.53
N ASN A 547 -10.69 -10.71 16.92
CA ASN A 547 -11.07 -9.36 17.34
C ASN A 547 -11.20 -8.45 16.13
N ALA A 548 -12.25 -7.63 16.08
CA ALA A 548 -12.36 -6.60 15.06
C ALA A 548 -11.31 -5.53 15.27
N GLY A 549 -10.95 -4.86 14.17
CA GLY A 549 -9.87 -3.90 14.15
C GLY A 549 -10.26 -2.54 14.71
N THR A 550 -9.33 -1.59 14.61
CA THR A 550 -9.56 -0.20 14.99
C THR A 550 -9.67 0.68 13.75
N ILE A 551 -10.67 1.54 13.70
CA ILE A 551 -10.80 2.60 12.71
C ILE A 551 -10.62 3.93 13.43
N THR A 552 -9.64 4.72 13.04
CA THR A 552 -9.38 6.05 13.59
C THR A 552 -9.45 7.08 12.48
N MET A 553 -10.25 8.13 12.67
CA MET A 553 -10.35 9.26 11.77
C MET A 553 -10.13 10.54 12.58
N THR A 554 -9.14 11.33 12.19
CA THR A 554 -8.76 12.56 12.90
C THR A 554 -8.64 13.72 11.93
N SER A 555 -9.31 14.82 12.27
CA SER A 555 -9.21 16.11 11.59
C SER A 555 -9.23 17.23 12.63
N PRO A 556 -8.40 18.27 12.50
CA PRO A 556 -8.58 19.48 13.29
C PRO A 556 -9.86 20.23 12.89
N ASN A 557 -10.17 20.36 11.61
CA ASN A 557 -11.31 21.13 11.13
C ASN A 557 -12.57 20.29 11.04
N ALA A 558 -12.96 19.75 9.88
CA ALA A 558 -14.18 18.98 9.73
C ALA A 558 -13.94 17.50 9.43
N LEU A 559 -14.77 16.64 10.03
CA LEU A 559 -14.90 15.23 9.68
C LEU A 559 -16.29 14.99 9.10
N SER A 560 -16.38 14.55 7.85
CA SER A 560 -17.65 14.32 7.17
C SER A 560 -17.70 12.94 6.54
N ILE A 561 -18.75 12.20 6.84
CA ILE A 561 -19.05 10.86 6.31
C ILE A 561 -20.44 10.95 5.66
N VAL A 562 -20.51 10.76 4.35
CA VAL A 562 -21.73 10.99 3.55
C VAL A 562 -22.08 9.76 2.72
N SER A 563 -23.28 9.19 2.86
CA SER A 563 -23.75 8.00 2.13
C SER A 563 -22.74 6.83 2.16
N SER A 564 -22.06 6.65 3.30
CA SER A 564 -20.89 5.76 3.43
C SER A 564 -21.05 4.77 4.57
N ASP A 565 -20.28 3.69 4.53
CA ASP A 565 -20.22 2.68 5.59
C ASP A 565 -18.89 2.77 6.33
N VAL A 566 -18.90 2.89 7.65
CA VAL A 566 -17.68 2.77 8.48
C VAL A 566 -17.95 1.71 9.54
N ARG A 567 -17.34 0.53 9.38
CA ARG A 567 -17.70 -0.66 10.15
C ARG A 567 -16.49 -1.36 10.74
N ALA A 568 -16.49 -1.55 12.05
CA ALA A 568 -15.54 -2.44 12.71
C ALA A 568 -16.32 -3.63 13.28
N PHE A 569 -16.18 -4.82 12.68
CA PHE A 569 -17.09 -5.92 13.00
C PHE A 569 -16.46 -7.31 13.06
N THR A 570 -17.01 -8.16 13.93
CA THR A 570 -16.70 -9.57 14.03
C THR A 570 -17.92 -10.40 13.69
N ASN A 571 -17.72 -11.45 12.89
CA ASN A 571 -18.76 -12.45 12.62
C ASN A 571 -18.68 -13.64 13.60
N GLY A 572 -17.57 -13.77 14.32
CA GLY A 572 -17.31 -14.82 15.32
C GLY A 572 -17.33 -14.29 16.76
N ALA A 573 -17.06 -15.14 17.75
CA ALA A 573 -17.20 -14.81 19.17
C ALA A 573 -16.13 -13.85 19.75
N GLY A 574 -15.30 -13.21 18.91
CA GLY A 574 -14.24 -12.28 19.35
C GLY A 574 -14.74 -10.88 19.71
N THR A 575 -13.84 -10.05 20.25
CA THR A 575 -14.19 -8.69 20.72
C THR A 575 -14.50 -7.76 19.56
N GLY A 576 -15.43 -6.83 19.81
CA GLY A 576 -15.73 -5.78 18.86
C GLY A 576 -14.57 -4.84 18.64
N GLY A 577 -14.64 -4.17 17.49
CA GLY A 577 -13.64 -3.19 17.12
C GLY A 577 -13.88 -1.88 17.84
N THR A 578 -12.96 -0.95 17.61
CA THR A 578 -13.10 0.43 18.09
C THR A 578 -13.18 1.37 16.89
N ILE A 579 -14.14 2.28 16.88
CA ILE A 579 -14.22 3.38 15.91
C ILE A 579 -14.00 4.68 16.68
N ASN A 580 -12.92 5.40 16.37
CA ASN A 580 -12.60 6.71 16.93
C ASN A 580 -12.73 7.78 15.85
N LEU A 581 -13.71 8.67 15.96
CA LEU A 581 -13.85 9.82 15.08
C LEU A 581 -13.58 11.09 15.89
N THR A 582 -12.56 11.86 15.50
CA THR A 582 -12.15 13.07 16.20
C THR A 582 -12.10 14.26 15.24
N SER A 583 -12.89 15.29 15.56
CA SER A 583 -12.76 16.64 15.02
C SER A 583 -12.46 17.59 16.17
N THR A 584 -11.33 18.30 16.21
CA THR A 584 -10.99 19.12 17.41
C THR A 584 -11.55 20.53 17.38
N ASN A 585 -11.72 21.13 16.21
CA ASN A 585 -12.10 22.54 16.04
C ASN A 585 -13.51 22.71 15.47
N ARG A 586 -14.02 21.74 14.69
CA ARG A 586 -15.38 21.81 14.13
C ARG A 586 -16.20 20.54 14.31
N ASP A 587 -16.97 20.21 13.28
CA ASP A 587 -18.08 19.28 13.31
C ASP A 587 -17.65 17.87 12.88
N ILE A 588 -18.32 16.88 13.45
CA ILE A 588 -18.49 15.55 12.86
C ILE A 588 -19.84 15.52 12.16
N GLN A 589 -19.87 15.31 10.85
CA GLN A 589 -21.09 15.20 10.05
C GLN A 589 -21.26 13.77 9.54
N LEU A 590 -22.35 13.11 9.94
CA LEU A 590 -22.73 11.76 9.50
C LEU A 590 -24.04 11.88 8.70
N ASN A 591 -23.95 11.99 7.38
CA ASN A 591 -25.12 12.19 6.52
C ASN A 591 -25.41 10.91 5.72
N ASP A 592 -26.50 10.21 5.98
CA ASP A 592 -26.85 8.94 5.34
C ASP A 592 -25.72 7.89 5.51
N ALA A 593 -25.01 8.00 6.63
CA ALA A 593 -23.83 7.20 6.91
C ALA A 593 -24.14 6.12 7.95
N ASP A 594 -23.70 4.89 7.68
CA ASP A 594 -23.75 3.80 8.63
C ASP A 594 -22.42 3.69 9.35
N VAL A 595 -22.36 4.14 10.61
CA VAL A 595 -21.18 4.02 11.48
C VAL A 595 -21.47 2.98 12.55
N GLY A 596 -20.79 1.84 12.46
CA GLY A 596 -21.22 0.63 13.14
C GLY A 596 -20.10 -0.21 13.73
N VAL A 597 -20.22 -0.55 15.02
CA VAL A 597 -19.50 -1.69 15.59
C VAL A 597 -20.49 -2.83 15.75
N LEU A 598 -20.17 -3.98 15.15
CA LEU A 598 -20.96 -5.21 15.29
C LEU A 598 -20.07 -6.30 15.87
N SER A 599 -20.40 -6.79 17.04
CA SER A 599 -19.54 -7.75 17.75
C SER A 599 -20.30 -8.70 18.62
N ASN A 600 -19.75 -9.88 18.88
CA ASN A 600 -20.32 -10.79 19.86
C ASN A 600 -19.94 -10.41 21.31
N GLN A 601 -18.97 -9.51 21.52
CA GLN A 601 -18.55 -8.99 22.82
C GLN A 601 -18.46 -7.45 22.84
N THR A 602 -17.70 -6.87 23.78
CA THR A 602 -17.44 -5.43 23.92
C THR A 602 -16.83 -4.83 22.65
N GLY A 603 -17.44 -3.75 22.17
CA GLY A 603 -16.93 -2.90 21.10
C GLY A 603 -17.28 -1.45 21.42
N ALA A 604 -16.55 -0.49 20.84
CA ALA A 604 -16.70 0.92 21.20
C ALA A 604 -16.76 1.84 19.99
N ILE A 605 -17.64 2.84 20.05
CA ILE A 605 -17.59 4.00 19.16
C ILE A 605 -17.34 5.23 20.02
N ASN A 606 -16.28 5.97 19.72
CA ASN A 606 -15.90 7.21 20.39
C ASN A 606 -15.95 8.35 19.36
N LEU A 607 -16.87 9.29 19.56
CA LEU A 607 -16.96 10.51 18.77
C LEU A 607 -16.51 11.69 19.63
N THR A 608 -15.53 12.46 19.18
CA THR A 608 -15.07 13.69 19.85
C THR A 608 -15.13 14.85 18.87
N ALA A 609 -15.99 15.84 19.09
CA ALA A 609 -16.14 17.02 18.23
C ALA A 609 -15.76 18.33 18.95
N GLY A 610 -15.18 19.29 18.23
CA GLY A 610 -14.91 20.63 18.74
C GLY A 610 -16.20 21.41 18.93
N THR A 611 -17.11 21.29 17.96
CA THR A 611 -18.40 21.99 17.95
C THR A 611 -19.57 21.01 17.96
N LEU A 612 -19.93 20.43 16.82
CA LEU A 612 -21.21 19.72 16.62
C LEU A 612 -21.00 18.28 16.15
N ILE A 613 -21.82 17.35 16.63
CA ILE A 613 -22.00 16.04 16.01
C ILE A 613 -23.36 16.05 15.29
N ASN A 614 -23.39 16.14 13.97
CA ASN A 614 -24.64 16.19 13.19
C ASN A 614 -24.87 14.86 12.48
N GLN A 615 -25.97 14.17 12.81
CA GLN A 615 -26.38 12.95 12.11
C GLN A 615 -27.66 13.22 11.29
N VAL A 616 -27.59 13.07 9.98
CA VAL A 616 -28.71 13.30 9.06
C VAL A 616 -28.96 12.01 8.31
N GLY A 617 -29.89 11.17 8.76
CA GLY A 617 -30.07 9.80 8.22
C GLY A 617 -28.93 8.82 8.58
N GLY A 618 -29.04 7.58 8.08
CA GLY A 618 -28.13 6.47 8.39
C GLY A 618 -28.26 5.91 9.82
N GLU A 619 -27.46 4.89 10.15
CA GLU A 619 -27.43 4.28 11.49
C GLU A 619 -26.09 4.53 12.23
N LEU A 620 -26.18 4.94 13.50
CA LEU A 620 -25.02 4.97 14.43
C LEU A 620 -25.23 3.88 15.49
N TYR A 621 -24.48 2.78 15.42
CA TYR A 621 -24.78 1.61 16.24
C TYR A 621 -23.55 0.91 16.83
N ALA A 622 -23.64 0.51 18.10
CA ALA A 622 -22.70 -0.39 18.76
C ALA A 622 -23.48 -1.64 19.23
N ARG A 623 -23.57 -2.66 18.36
CA ARG A 623 -24.41 -3.84 18.58
C ARG A 623 -23.57 -5.06 18.99
N GLY A 624 -23.90 -5.59 20.16
CA GLY A 624 -23.69 -6.99 20.51
C GLY A 624 -24.54 -7.90 19.59
N CYS A 625 -24.06 -9.07 19.17
CA CYS A 625 -24.86 -10.10 18.49
C CYS A 625 -25.05 -11.40 19.29
N SER A 626 -24.42 -11.56 20.47
CA SER A 626 -24.56 -12.77 21.29
C SER A 626 -25.31 -12.55 22.60
N ALA A 627 -26.06 -13.57 23.04
CA ALA A 627 -26.81 -13.61 24.30
C ALA A 627 -25.93 -13.64 25.58
N GLY A 628 -24.62 -13.40 25.48
CA GLY A 628 -23.69 -13.42 26.62
C GLY A 628 -22.55 -12.41 26.56
N GLY A 629 -22.48 -11.55 25.53
CA GLY A 629 -21.43 -10.53 25.40
C GLY A 629 -21.58 -9.38 26.39
N ASN A 630 -20.51 -8.62 26.64
CA ASN A 630 -20.65 -7.27 27.20
C ASN A 630 -21.22 -6.35 26.12
N GLY A 631 -22.15 -5.46 26.49
CA GLY A 631 -22.79 -4.56 25.54
C GLY A 631 -21.78 -3.59 24.88
N GLY A 632 -22.11 -3.13 23.67
CA GLY A 632 -21.36 -2.08 23.00
C GLY A 632 -21.39 -0.77 23.80
N THR A 633 -20.30 0.00 23.75
CA THR A 633 -20.21 1.34 24.33
C THR A 633 -20.22 2.39 23.23
N LEU A 634 -21.08 3.40 23.37
CA LEU A 634 -21.05 4.60 22.55
C LEU A 634 -20.70 5.80 23.44
N ASN A 635 -19.56 6.42 23.18
CA ASN A 635 -19.12 7.64 23.85
C ASN A 635 -19.21 8.82 22.87
N LEU A 636 -20.07 9.78 23.16
CA LEU A 636 -20.18 11.04 22.41
C LEU A 636 -19.66 12.17 23.30
N ASN A 637 -18.58 12.83 22.86
CA ASN A 637 -17.96 13.94 23.56
C ASN A 637 -17.90 15.19 22.66
N TRP A 638 -18.26 16.37 23.17
CA TRP A 638 -18.12 17.61 22.42
C TRP A 638 -17.85 18.84 23.30
N ASN A 639 -16.94 19.72 22.87
CA ASN A 639 -16.31 20.73 23.73
C ASN A 639 -16.98 22.11 23.79
N ASN A 640 -18.14 22.32 23.13
CA ASN A 640 -18.72 23.67 23.04
C ASN A 640 -19.85 23.92 24.06
N ALA A 641 -19.69 24.93 24.91
CA ALA A 641 -20.65 25.37 25.95
C ALA A 641 -21.73 26.36 25.45
N SER A 642 -21.76 26.69 24.15
CA SER A 642 -22.71 27.68 23.60
C SER A 642 -24.11 27.10 23.29
N THR A 643 -25.11 27.98 23.30
CA THR A 643 -26.57 27.72 23.36
C THR A 643 -27.22 27.18 22.09
N SER A 644 -26.45 26.83 21.05
CA SER A 644 -26.99 26.32 19.78
C SER A 644 -26.93 24.80 19.67
N THR A 645 -27.96 24.23 19.04
CA THR A 645 -28.23 22.80 18.83
C THR A 645 -27.01 21.99 18.38
N LEU A 646 -26.67 20.93 19.12
CA LEU A 646 -25.32 20.34 19.15
C LEU A 646 -25.24 18.82 18.88
N PHE A 647 -26.41 18.20 18.81
CA PHE A 647 -26.64 16.91 18.18
C PHE A 647 -27.97 17.05 17.48
N ARG A 648 -28.08 16.65 16.22
CA ARG A 648 -29.33 16.69 15.43
C ARG A 648 -29.44 15.35 14.72
N MET A 649 -30.64 14.77 14.70
CA MET A 649 -30.96 13.48 14.08
C MET A 649 -32.07 13.68 13.04
N ASP A 650 -31.79 14.25 11.88
CA ASP A 650 -32.85 14.49 10.89
C ASP A 650 -33.33 13.17 10.24
N THR A 651 -34.64 12.92 10.24
CA THR A 651 -35.24 11.76 9.56
C THR A 651 -35.96 12.18 8.28
N ASN A 652 -35.70 11.45 7.19
CA ASN A 652 -36.46 11.51 5.93
C ASN A 652 -36.93 10.11 5.48
N ASN A 653 -36.83 9.07 6.32
CA ASN A 653 -37.23 7.71 5.96
C ASN A 653 -37.85 6.93 7.12
N TYR A 654 -38.73 5.99 6.79
CA TYR A 654 -39.71 5.36 7.69
C TYR A 654 -39.09 4.56 8.86
N TRP A 655 -37.80 4.21 8.81
CA TRP A 655 -36.96 3.63 9.88
C TRP A 655 -35.47 3.91 9.56
N PRO A 656 -34.88 5.11 9.78
CA PRO A 656 -33.51 5.17 10.33
C PRO A 656 -33.13 6.53 10.97
N GLY A 657 -32.60 6.46 12.18
CA GLY A 657 -32.11 7.59 12.97
C GLY A 657 -31.91 7.16 14.42
N SER A 658 -31.38 5.96 14.61
CA SER A 658 -31.30 5.33 15.92
C SER A 658 -29.86 5.26 16.37
N VAL A 659 -29.57 5.85 17.52
CA VAL A 659 -28.39 5.54 18.30
C VAL A 659 -28.70 4.31 19.12
N VAL A 660 -28.11 3.18 18.74
CA VAL A 660 -28.39 1.88 19.38
C VAL A 660 -27.12 1.30 19.97
N ALA A 661 -27.08 1.19 21.30
CA ALA A 661 -26.19 0.29 21.99
C ALA A 661 -27.02 -0.92 22.41
N SER A 662 -26.80 -2.12 21.87
CA SER A 662 -27.71 -3.25 22.15
C SER A 662 -27.08 -4.62 22.27
N THR A 663 -27.70 -5.40 23.15
CA THR A 663 -27.52 -6.83 23.47
C THR A 663 -26.25 -7.17 24.26
N GLY A 664 -26.38 -8.17 25.15
CA GLY A 664 -25.40 -8.49 26.18
C GLY A 664 -25.72 -7.93 27.58
N ASN A 665 -24.72 -7.87 28.47
CA ASN A 665 -24.77 -7.27 29.82
C ASN A 665 -24.91 -5.72 29.80
N GLY A 666 -25.89 -5.19 29.04
CA GLY A 666 -26.28 -3.78 29.00
C GLY A 666 -25.42 -2.95 28.05
N GLY A 667 -26.02 -2.45 26.96
CA GLY A 667 -25.39 -1.41 26.13
C GLY A 667 -25.18 -0.12 26.94
N VAL A 668 -24.06 0.57 26.74
CA VAL A 668 -23.72 1.81 27.44
C VAL A 668 -23.66 2.97 26.45
N ILE A 669 -24.42 4.03 26.71
CA ILE A 669 -24.32 5.29 25.98
C ILE A 669 -23.86 6.36 26.98
N ASN A 670 -22.70 6.97 26.73
CA ASN A 670 -22.19 8.10 27.49
C ASN A 670 -22.20 9.34 26.59
N LEU A 671 -22.91 10.38 27.00
CA LEU A 671 -22.97 11.67 26.33
C LEU A 671 -22.33 12.71 27.25
N THR A 672 -21.31 13.40 26.79
CA THR A 672 -20.66 14.49 27.54
C THR A 672 -20.48 15.69 26.61
N GLY A 673 -20.92 16.88 27.02
CA GLY A 673 -20.68 18.09 26.24
C GLY A 673 -21.60 19.25 26.60
N GLY A 674 -21.81 20.21 25.71
CA GLY A 674 -22.73 21.34 25.86
C GLY A 674 -24.23 20.98 25.89
N ALA A 675 -25.01 21.53 24.96
CA ALA A 675 -26.43 21.22 24.80
C ALA A 675 -26.67 19.91 24.02
N LEU A 676 -27.83 19.25 24.18
CA LEU A 676 -28.28 18.10 23.37
C LEU A 676 -29.68 18.38 22.84
N ASN A 677 -29.90 18.32 21.51
CA ASN A 677 -31.22 18.58 20.91
C ASN A 677 -31.75 17.41 20.06
N LEU A 678 -32.70 16.67 20.59
CA LEU A 678 -33.34 15.52 19.97
C LEU A 678 -34.71 15.90 19.39
N THR A 679 -34.83 16.97 18.61
CA THR A 679 -36.15 17.51 18.20
C THR A 679 -36.73 16.91 16.93
N ALA A 680 -35.94 16.16 16.17
CA ALA A 680 -36.44 15.55 14.95
C ALA A 680 -37.34 14.35 15.25
N ALA A 681 -38.44 14.23 14.49
CA ALA A 681 -39.37 13.11 14.59
C ALA A 681 -38.61 11.78 14.35
N GLY A 682 -38.77 10.78 15.21
CA GLY A 682 -38.07 9.50 15.08
C GLY A 682 -36.61 9.48 15.56
N ALA A 683 -36.12 10.52 16.22
CA ALA A 683 -34.85 10.46 16.94
C ALA A 683 -34.95 9.51 18.14
N HIS A 684 -34.16 8.44 18.15
CA HIS A 684 -34.18 7.43 19.22
C HIS A 684 -32.80 7.24 19.86
N LEU A 685 -32.73 7.32 21.19
CA LEU A 685 -31.59 6.82 21.96
C LEU A 685 -32.01 5.54 22.65
N ARG A 686 -31.40 4.43 22.23
CA ARG A 686 -31.75 3.12 22.76
C ARG A 686 -30.52 2.39 23.30
N ALA A 687 -30.53 2.12 24.59
CA ALA A 687 -29.57 1.23 25.23
C ALA A 687 -30.31 -0.06 25.62
N MET A 688 -30.25 -1.11 24.81
CA MET A 688 -30.99 -2.36 25.09
C MET A 688 -30.18 -3.31 25.98
N GLY A 689 -30.83 -3.87 27.00
CA GLY A 689 -30.32 -5.05 27.72
C GLY A 689 -30.45 -6.31 26.86
N GLY A 690 -29.54 -7.27 27.05
CA GLY A 690 -29.65 -8.59 26.44
C GLY A 690 -30.91 -9.34 26.88
N THR A 691 -31.31 -10.34 26.09
CA THR A 691 -32.52 -11.15 26.32
C THR A 691 -32.37 -12.16 27.47
N THR A 692 -31.17 -12.30 28.05
CA THR A 692 -30.75 -13.35 28.97
C THR A 692 -30.02 -12.74 30.17
N SER A 693 -30.70 -12.62 31.32
CA SER A 693 -30.19 -12.33 32.68
C SER A 693 -29.09 -11.25 32.88
N GLY A 694 -28.83 -10.38 31.93
CA GLY A 694 -27.75 -9.39 31.98
C GLY A 694 -28.16 -8.06 32.61
N ASN A 695 -27.18 -7.22 32.93
CA ASN A 695 -27.41 -5.84 33.37
C ASN A 695 -28.26 -5.09 32.34
N GLY A 696 -29.14 -4.22 32.81
CA GLY A 696 -29.95 -3.37 31.96
C GLY A 696 -29.10 -2.40 31.14
N GLY A 697 -29.67 -1.85 30.07
CA GLY A 697 -28.99 -0.80 29.32
C GLY A 697 -28.76 0.43 30.19
N ARG A 698 -27.64 1.13 29.94
CA ARG A 698 -27.26 2.35 30.66
C ARG A 698 -27.12 3.52 29.70
N ILE A 699 -27.81 4.61 29.99
CA ILE A 699 -27.63 5.90 29.34
C ILE A 699 -27.14 6.88 30.41
N THR A 700 -25.97 7.48 30.21
CA THR A 700 -25.40 8.54 31.06
C THR A 700 -25.21 9.79 30.23
N MET A 701 -25.80 10.90 30.65
CA MET A 701 -25.67 12.20 30.02
C MET A 701 -25.08 13.19 31.04
N ASN A 702 -23.96 13.82 30.70
CA ASN A 702 -23.33 14.89 31.46
C ASN A 702 -23.20 16.13 30.57
N LEU A 703 -24.23 16.95 30.59
CA LEU A 703 -24.43 18.09 29.70
C LEU A 703 -24.16 19.39 30.47
N ALA A 704 -23.21 20.19 30.02
CA ALA A 704 -22.97 21.55 30.50
C ALA A 704 -24.06 22.54 30.02
N GLY A 705 -24.82 22.16 28.98
CA GLY A 705 -25.91 22.95 28.38
C GLY A 705 -27.30 22.35 28.60
N ARG A 706 -28.24 22.73 27.72
CA ARG A 706 -29.65 22.31 27.77
C ARG A 706 -29.89 20.98 27.05
N LEU A 707 -30.69 20.10 27.65
CA LEU A 707 -31.32 18.95 26.96
C LEU A 707 -32.70 19.37 26.43
N THR A 708 -32.95 19.17 25.14
CA THR A 708 -34.26 19.40 24.50
C THR A 708 -34.64 18.17 23.70
N THR A 709 -35.83 17.62 23.91
CA THR A 709 -36.36 16.49 23.13
C THR A 709 -37.64 16.88 22.39
N GLY A 710 -37.89 16.29 21.22
CA GLY A 710 -39.12 16.45 20.47
C GLY A 710 -40.20 15.46 20.90
N ALA A 711 -41.44 15.67 20.48
CA ALA A 711 -42.61 14.90 20.92
C ALA A 711 -42.55 13.38 20.66
N ASP A 712 -41.67 12.92 19.76
CA ASP A 712 -41.50 11.51 19.38
C ASP A 712 -40.15 10.90 19.82
N THR A 713 -39.39 11.59 20.67
CA THR A 713 -38.09 11.09 21.14
C THR A 713 -38.27 9.95 22.13
N ILE A 714 -37.79 8.75 21.78
CA ILE A 714 -37.80 7.62 22.71
C ILE A 714 -36.40 7.43 23.28
N MET A 715 -36.27 7.59 24.60
CA MET A 715 -35.16 7.06 25.38
C MET A 715 -35.57 5.70 25.93
N ASP A 716 -35.06 4.63 25.33
CA ASP A 716 -35.48 3.27 25.64
C ASP A 716 -34.33 2.44 26.23
N THR A 717 -34.57 1.90 27.43
CA THR A 717 -33.67 0.94 28.08
C THR A 717 -34.27 -0.46 28.17
N SER A 718 -35.20 -0.84 27.27
CA SER A 718 -35.91 -2.11 27.36
C SER A 718 -34.97 -3.31 27.44
N GLY A 719 -35.15 -4.13 28.47
CA GLY A 719 -34.70 -5.52 28.52
C GLY A 719 -35.92 -6.43 28.32
N ALA A 720 -35.75 -7.59 27.69
CA ALA A 720 -36.84 -8.56 27.56
C ALA A 720 -37.25 -9.05 28.95
N TYR A 721 -38.47 -8.72 29.40
CA TYR A 721 -39.36 -9.37 30.38
C TYR A 721 -38.79 -10.27 31.52
N VAL A 722 -37.53 -10.09 31.94
CA VAL A 722 -36.89 -10.86 33.02
C VAL A 722 -36.68 -9.93 34.21
N ALA A 723 -37.29 -10.30 35.33
CA ALA A 723 -37.64 -9.42 36.44
C ALA A 723 -36.49 -8.88 37.32
N ASN A 724 -35.21 -8.90 36.89
CA ASN A 724 -34.05 -8.59 37.75
C ASN A 724 -32.97 -7.67 37.14
N SER A 725 -33.16 -7.08 35.96
CA SER A 725 -32.14 -6.21 35.34
C SER A 725 -32.40 -4.73 35.68
N ALA A 726 -31.46 -4.09 36.37
CA ALA A 726 -31.52 -2.64 36.63
C ALA A 726 -31.12 -1.86 35.37
N ASN A 727 -32.07 -1.10 34.84
CA ASN A 727 -31.82 -0.10 33.80
C ASN A 727 -31.48 1.24 34.43
N TYR A 728 -30.52 1.95 33.86
CA TYR A 728 -30.07 3.24 34.41
C TYR A 728 -30.14 4.34 33.35
N ILE A 729 -30.91 5.38 33.64
CA ILE A 729 -30.84 6.65 32.91
C ILE A 729 -30.37 7.69 33.92
N ASN A 730 -29.14 8.18 33.74
CA ASN A 730 -28.56 9.22 34.58
C ASN A 730 -28.35 10.47 33.72
N ILE A 731 -29.09 11.54 33.98
CA ILE A 731 -29.00 12.80 33.23
C ILE A 731 -28.59 13.89 34.20
N SER A 732 -27.44 14.51 33.94
CA SER A 732 -26.99 15.74 34.57
C SER A 732 -26.95 16.81 33.49
N ALA A 733 -27.78 17.85 33.59
CA ALA A 733 -27.82 18.96 32.63
C ALA A 733 -27.93 20.31 33.35
N ARG A 734 -27.63 21.42 32.67
CA ARG A 734 -27.91 22.76 33.21
C ARG A 734 -29.42 23.03 33.26
N ASP A 735 -30.09 22.71 32.16
CA ASP A 735 -31.54 22.78 31.95
C ASP A 735 -31.99 21.49 31.24
N ALA A 736 -33.07 20.83 31.70
CA ALA A 736 -33.58 19.61 31.08
C ALA A 736 -35.07 19.72 30.75
N ILE A 737 -35.39 19.89 29.47
CA ILE A 737 -36.78 19.86 28.96
C ILE A 737 -36.97 18.53 28.24
N LEU A 738 -37.70 17.61 28.88
CA LEU A 738 -38.03 16.30 28.34
C LEU A 738 -39.49 16.34 27.86
N SER A 739 -39.70 16.55 26.55
CA SER A 739 -41.01 16.47 25.89
C SER A 739 -41.10 15.18 25.08
N GLY A 740 -42.20 14.42 25.16
CA GLY A 740 -42.46 13.24 24.31
C GLY A 740 -41.90 11.89 24.79
N VAL A 741 -41.32 11.83 25.98
CA VAL A 741 -40.42 10.74 26.42
C VAL A 741 -41.09 9.36 26.60
N MET A 742 -42.43 9.25 26.56
CA MET A 742 -43.14 8.01 26.88
C MET A 742 -44.40 7.82 26.03
N SER A 743 -44.24 7.54 24.73
CA SER A 743 -45.35 7.15 23.85
C SER A 743 -45.10 5.76 23.25
N GLY A 744 -45.54 4.74 23.98
CA GLY A 744 -45.66 3.37 23.51
C GLY A 744 -46.57 2.63 24.46
N ALA A 745 -47.74 2.20 23.98
CA ALA A 745 -48.93 1.82 24.76
C ALA A 745 -48.79 0.67 25.79
N ASN A 746 -47.57 0.21 26.15
CA ASN A 746 -47.33 -0.85 27.14
C ASN A 746 -45.89 -0.91 27.70
N ARG A 747 -45.10 0.18 27.70
CA ARG A 747 -43.69 0.13 28.14
C ARG A 747 -43.48 0.83 29.49
N GLN A 748 -43.27 0.04 30.53
CA GLN A 748 -42.86 0.50 31.87
C GLN A 748 -41.43 1.03 31.83
N VAL A 749 -41.21 2.25 32.31
CA VAL A 749 -39.87 2.72 32.71
C VAL A 749 -39.56 2.08 34.06
N GLY A 750 -38.82 0.98 34.01
CA GLY A 750 -38.37 0.25 35.20
C GLY A 750 -38.92 -1.18 35.27
N GLY A 751 -38.07 -2.16 34.96
CA GLY A 751 -38.18 -3.45 35.64
C GLY A 751 -37.96 -3.27 37.15
N ARG A 752 -38.22 -4.30 37.97
CA ARG A 752 -37.89 -4.27 39.41
C ARG A 752 -36.42 -3.88 39.61
N GLY A 753 -36.14 -2.61 39.94
CA GLY A 753 -34.80 -2.06 40.17
C GLY A 753 -34.27 -1.00 39.20
N GLY A 754 -35.05 -0.52 38.22
CA GLY A 754 -34.64 0.62 37.38
C GLY A 754 -34.59 1.95 38.14
N HIS A 755 -33.58 2.78 37.86
CA HIS A 755 -33.42 4.13 38.44
C HIS A 755 -33.30 5.18 37.35
N VAL A 756 -34.15 6.21 37.40
CA VAL A 756 -33.98 7.47 36.63
C VAL A 756 -33.51 8.54 37.61
N ASN A 757 -32.26 8.97 37.44
CA ASN A 757 -31.68 10.08 38.20
C ASN A 757 -31.59 11.29 37.27
N LEU A 758 -32.28 12.37 37.63
CA LEU A 758 -32.20 13.64 36.92
C LEU A 758 -31.58 14.69 37.86
N ALA A 759 -30.43 15.24 37.49
CA ALA A 759 -29.79 16.32 38.23
C ALA A 759 -29.79 17.59 37.37
N SER A 760 -30.26 18.69 37.96
CA SER A 760 -30.21 20.01 37.33
C SER A 760 -29.36 20.94 38.18
N THR A 761 -28.42 21.64 37.53
CA THR A 761 -27.51 22.57 38.22
C THR A 761 -28.03 24.01 38.25
N ALA A 762 -28.95 24.41 37.36
CA ALA A 762 -29.40 25.81 37.28
C ALA A 762 -30.83 26.05 36.72
N GLY A 763 -31.71 25.03 36.61
CA GLY A 763 -33.06 25.21 36.05
C GLY A 763 -34.10 24.16 36.43
N ALA A 764 -35.36 24.40 36.06
CA ALA A 764 -36.48 23.48 36.26
C ALA A 764 -36.29 22.17 35.47
N ILE A 765 -36.84 21.07 36.00
CA ILE A 765 -36.93 19.78 35.31
C ILE A 765 -38.38 19.60 34.87
N THR A 766 -38.64 19.70 33.58
CA THR A 766 -39.99 19.52 33.04
C THR A 766 -40.08 18.18 32.28
N LEU A 767 -40.95 17.30 32.75
CA LEU A 767 -41.36 16.05 32.09
C LEU A 767 -42.73 16.26 31.44
N GLN A 768 -42.78 16.33 30.11
CA GLN A 768 -44.03 16.49 29.35
C GLN A 768 -44.30 15.27 28.48
N SER A 769 -45.50 14.72 28.55
CA SER A 769 -45.97 13.66 27.64
C SER A 769 -47.38 13.95 27.16
N THR A 770 -47.63 13.73 25.87
CA THR A 770 -48.99 13.71 25.29
C THR A 770 -49.71 12.38 25.56
N GLY A 771 -49.02 11.39 26.14
CA GLY A 771 -49.57 10.08 26.50
C GLY A 771 -49.51 9.78 28.01
N ARG A 772 -49.50 8.48 28.36
CA ARG A 772 -49.40 8.02 29.76
C ARG A 772 -47.97 8.13 30.28
N ILE A 773 -47.79 8.65 31.50
CA ILE A 773 -46.51 8.66 32.22
C ILE A 773 -46.57 7.64 33.35
N ASP A 774 -45.72 6.60 33.32
CA ASP A 774 -45.57 5.61 34.39
C ASP A 774 -44.20 5.75 35.05
N VAL A 775 -44.16 6.23 36.30
CA VAL A 775 -42.93 6.32 37.11
C VAL A 775 -42.92 5.14 38.09
N SER A 776 -42.12 4.09 37.83
CA SER A 776 -42.07 2.90 38.68
C SER A 776 -40.67 2.59 39.20
N GLY A 777 -40.52 2.36 40.51
CA GLY A 777 -39.26 2.00 41.16
C GLY A 777 -39.50 1.38 42.53
N THR A 778 -38.54 0.60 43.06
CA THR A 778 -38.68 -0.15 44.32
C THR A 778 -38.53 0.70 45.60
N ARG A 779 -38.07 1.96 45.49
CA ARG A 779 -38.09 2.96 46.58
C ARG A 779 -38.45 4.37 46.08
N TYR A 780 -37.70 4.87 45.09
CA TYR A 780 -38.00 6.11 44.37
C TYR A 780 -37.93 5.81 42.87
N GLY A 781 -39.02 6.03 42.14
CA GLY A 781 -39.04 5.87 40.68
C GLY A 781 -38.40 7.06 39.96
N LEU A 782 -38.37 8.22 40.62
CA LEU A 782 -37.71 9.44 40.17
C LEU A 782 -37.00 10.10 41.37
N ASN A 783 -35.67 10.20 41.31
CA ASN A 783 -34.86 10.90 42.31
C ASN A 783 -34.17 12.08 41.63
N THR A 784 -34.47 13.29 42.09
CA THR A 784 -33.94 14.52 41.52
C THR A 784 -33.14 15.32 42.54
N THR A 785 -31.96 15.79 42.16
CA THR A 785 -31.17 16.73 42.94
C THR A 785 -31.18 18.09 42.25
N LEU A 786 -31.68 19.12 42.92
CA LEU A 786 -31.79 20.48 42.39
C LEU A 786 -30.70 21.36 43.02
N GLY A 787 -29.83 21.93 42.18
CA GLY A 787 -28.73 22.80 42.61
C GLY A 787 -29.14 24.22 42.99
N GLN A 788 -30.27 24.72 42.46
CA GLN A 788 -30.85 26.05 42.71
C GLN A 788 -32.39 25.95 42.69
N ALA A 789 -33.12 27.02 43.05
CA ALA A 789 -34.59 27.06 43.03
C ALA A 789 -35.11 26.69 41.63
N GLY A 790 -35.65 25.47 41.51
CA GLY A 790 -36.16 24.93 40.26
C GLY A 790 -37.35 24.04 40.54
N ASP A 791 -38.37 24.16 39.71
CA ASP A 791 -39.59 23.37 39.82
C ASP A 791 -39.44 22.02 39.11
N ILE A 792 -40.16 21.02 39.60
CA ILE A 792 -40.33 19.73 38.92
C ILE A 792 -41.74 19.69 38.36
N ASP A 793 -41.86 19.96 37.07
CA ASP A 793 -43.14 19.93 36.36
C ASP A 793 -43.33 18.58 35.69
N ILE A 794 -44.29 17.77 36.15
CA ILE A 794 -44.70 16.54 35.47
C ILE A 794 -46.08 16.75 34.85
N ASN A 795 -46.12 16.93 33.53
CA ASN A 795 -47.35 17.22 32.79
C ASN A 795 -47.70 16.10 31.79
N ALA A 796 -48.74 15.34 32.10
CA ALA A 796 -49.37 14.34 31.22
C ALA A 796 -50.60 14.96 30.53
N SER A 797 -50.36 15.81 29.52
CA SER A 797 -51.40 16.64 28.90
C SER A 797 -52.41 15.85 28.05
N GLY A 798 -52.17 14.56 27.79
CA GLY A 798 -53.09 13.69 27.03
C GLY A 798 -53.29 12.26 27.58
N GLY A 799 -52.94 11.99 28.84
CA GLY A 799 -53.08 10.64 29.41
C GLY A 799 -53.00 10.56 30.93
N ASN A 800 -53.00 9.34 31.47
CA ASN A 800 -52.89 9.07 32.91
C ASN A 800 -51.45 9.31 33.42
N LEU A 801 -51.31 9.83 34.63
CA LEU A 801 -50.05 9.89 35.37
C LEU A 801 -50.08 8.85 36.50
N ASN A 802 -49.28 7.79 36.41
CA ASN A 802 -49.19 6.74 37.43
C ASN A 802 -47.82 6.74 38.08
N ILE A 803 -47.76 7.02 39.38
CA ILE A 803 -46.53 7.03 40.19
C ILE A 803 -46.57 5.80 41.09
N ARG A 804 -45.76 4.78 40.77
CA ARG A 804 -45.66 3.50 41.49
C ARG A 804 -44.45 3.38 42.41
N GLY A 805 -43.42 4.19 42.18
CA GLY A 805 -42.29 4.42 43.10
C GLY A 805 -42.20 5.91 43.39
N GLY A 806 -41.83 6.31 44.60
CA GLY A 806 -41.91 7.72 45.01
C GLY A 806 -41.13 8.70 44.13
N VAL A 807 -41.56 9.97 44.13
CA VAL A 807 -40.85 11.12 43.55
C VAL A 807 -40.19 11.87 44.71
N LEU A 808 -38.85 11.97 44.68
CA LEU A 808 -38.08 12.67 45.70
C LEU A 808 -37.33 13.84 45.06
N ALA A 809 -37.61 15.06 45.52
CA ALA A 809 -36.84 16.26 45.23
C ALA A 809 -35.92 16.57 46.41
N ASN A 810 -34.61 16.41 46.21
CA ASN A 810 -33.59 16.80 47.20
C ASN A 810 -33.01 18.16 46.82
N GLY A 811 -33.28 19.19 47.61
CA GLY A 811 -32.61 20.48 47.48
C GLY A 811 -31.20 20.43 48.08
N THR A 812 -30.20 20.99 47.39
CA THR A 812 -28.90 21.25 48.02
C THR A 812 -28.99 22.44 48.99
N GLN A 813 -28.18 22.42 50.07
CA GLN A 813 -28.13 23.47 51.10
C GLN A 813 -28.12 24.88 50.48
N GLY A 814 -29.11 25.72 50.83
CA GLY A 814 -29.23 27.11 50.37
C GLY A 814 -30.19 27.35 49.20
N SER A 815 -30.89 26.33 48.70
CA SER A 815 -31.98 26.51 47.72
C SER A 815 -33.28 26.96 48.41
N THR A 816 -33.92 28.01 47.88
CA THR A 816 -35.33 28.32 48.21
C THR A 816 -36.22 27.26 47.58
N GLY A 817 -37.25 26.81 48.30
CA GLY A 817 -38.04 25.61 47.98
C GLY A 817 -38.44 25.49 46.51
N GLY A 818 -38.24 24.30 45.93
CA GLY A 818 -38.74 23.96 44.59
C GLY A 818 -40.12 23.32 44.71
N THR A 819 -41.03 23.64 43.80
CA THR A 819 -42.36 23.03 43.77
C THR A 819 -42.34 21.73 42.95
N ILE A 820 -43.21 20.78 43.30
CA ILE A 820 -43.47 19.58 42.47
C ILE A 820 -44.89 19.73 41.91
N ASP A 821 -44.98 20.13 40.66
CA ASP A 821 -46.25 20.34 39.97
C ASP A 821 -46.62 19.12 39.13
N LEU A 822 -47.64 18.39 39.57
CA LEU A 822 -48.17 17.21 38.88
C LEU A 822 -49.46 17.58 38.13
N THR A 823 -49.40 17.67 36.81
CA THR A 823 -50.54 18.03 35.95
C THR A 823 -50.93 16.85 35.06
N THR A 824 -52.22 16.50 35.00
CA THR A 824 -52.77 15.49 34.07
C THR A 824 -54.16 15.90 33.62
N THR A 825 -54.53 15.54 32.38
CA THR A 825 -55.87 15.76 31.84
C THR A 825 -56.84 14.59 32.07
N HIS A 826 -56.37 13.47 32.65
CA HIS A 826 -57.17 12.26 32.88
C HIS A 826 -57.16 11.83 34.35
N SER A 827 -56.34 10.85 34.73
CA SER A 827 -56.25 10.37 36.12
C SER A 827 -54.82 10.40 36.67
N LEU A 828 -54.69 10.88 37.90
CA LEU A 828 -53.47 10.81 38.71
C LEU A 828 -53.62 9.62 39.66
N ALA A 829 -52.73 8.64 39.55
CA ALA A 829 -52.69 7.48 40.43
C ALA A 829 -51.32 7.41 41.11
N ILE A 830 -51.27 7.64 42.42
CA ILE A 830 -50.08 7.37 43.24
C ILE A 830 -50.36 6.05 43.98
N SER A 831 -49.61 4.99 43.68
CA SER A 831 -49.93 3.64 44.16
C SER A 831 -48.69 2.82 44.53
N GLY A 832 -48.83 1.79 45.37
CA GLY A 832 -47.73 0.91 45.79
C GLY A 832 -47.15 1.25 47.16
N ALA A 833 -46.42 0.30 47.77
CA ALA A 833 -45.90 0.41 49.14
C ALA A 833 -44.91 1.56 49.38
N TYR A 834 -44.43 2.21 48.31
CA TYR A 834 -43.48 3.32 48.32
C TYR A 834 -43.94 4.53 47.48
N GLY A 835 -45.23 4.61 47.11
CA GLY A 835 -45.77 5.75 46.36
C GLY A 835 -45.86 7.00 47.23
N ARG A 836 -44.79 7.79 47.31
CA ARG A 836 -44.71 9.05 48.04
C ARG A 836 -44.20 10.16 47.13
N VAL A 837 -44.82 11.35 47.17
CA VAL A 837 -44.25 12.57 46.57
C VAL A 837 -43.68 13.37 47.73
N GLU A 838 -42.38 13.63 47.69
CA GLU A 838 -41.67 14.28 48.80
C GLU A 838 -40.70 15.33 48.26
N ALA A 839 -40.91 16.59 48.66
CA ALA A 839 -39.91 17.64 48.55
C ALA A 839 -39.15 17.71 49.88
N GLN A 840 -37.86 17.38 49.88
CA GLN A 840 -37.01 17.49 51.06
C GLN A 840 -36.08 18.70 50.91
N SER A 841 -36.31 19.70 51.77
CA SER A 841 -35.34 20.76 52.01
C SER A 841 -34.29 20.28 53.00
N LEU A 842 -33.05 20.12 52.56
CA LEU A 842 -31.90 19.82 53.42
C LEU A 842 -31.41 21.11 54.13
N THR A 843 -32.26 21.76 54.92
CA THR A 843 -31.84 22.88 55.78
C THR A 843 -31.39 22.37 57.14
N GLY A 844 -30.07 22.34 57.36
CA GLY A 844 -29.52 22.49 58.70
C GLY A 844 -29.75 23.94 59.16
N GLY A 845 -30.81 24.17 59.92
CA GLY A 845 -31.00 25.40 60.72
C GLY A 845 -31.52 26.63 59.96
N GLY A 846 -32.78 26.63 59.54
CA GLY A 846 -33.48 27.84 59.09
C GLY A 846 -34.76 27.48 58.34
N SER A 847 -35.89 28.06 58.72
CA SER A 847 -37.21 27.81 58.13
C SER A 847 -37.27 28.20 56.65
N GLY A 848 -36.94 27.27 55.76
CA GLY A 848 -37.33 27.34 54.35
C GLY A 848 -38.64 26.57 54.17
N ASN A 849 -39.67 27.22 53.62
CA ASN A 849 -40.85 26.53 53.10
C ASN A 849 -40.43 25.71 51.88
N GLY A 850 -40.68 24.40 51.93
CA GLY A 850 -40.64 23.51 50.77
C GLY A 850 -42.03 23.30 50.20
#